data_AF-A0A914CE57-F1
#
_entry.id   AF-A0A914CE57-F1
#
_cell.length_a   1.000
_cell.length_b   1.000
_cell.length_c   1.000
_cell.angle_alpha   90.00
_cell.angle_beta   90.00
_cell.angle_gamma   90.00
#
_symmetry.space_group_name_H-M   'P 1'
#
loop_
_entity.id
_entity.type
_entity.pdbx_description
1 polymer ?
#
loop_
_entity_poly.entity_id
_entity_poly.type
_entity_poly.pdbx_seq_one_letter_code
_entity_poly.pdbx_strand_id
1 'polypeptide(L)'
;LNWIAKNKFGGVGLASLKADDQDGKCGEGLFPVHNYVGKHFRCSWSNDETDEDNNKPTVCTRLCIIRPENAPNEFSLSNMEPQWCSHIVISSAKILSLPGSLYLSDKMKQLVDDYKQWNVEGKPKLIISIGAHEIPDNWRVYLFTRYRRQILIDSIKKVLLDTEAEGVDISWTRGHLDSAKDTEIFILFVEELKKQIGQQFLIFVEVTPQSTFNERYDFVRMNRSVDFIIAQGHRFHSHKKAFTGHHSPLFMAEDLIDIRMNIEGFTSELVKRGVPKEKLIVGLSAEAMGMHLMVGERGETEIGAPSSPFDHVKRRNMPGEVSQSDVCLSLEKNSTISKFHPKIGVPYLIDGFEFIAYDDVHSIQLKTIWTSMNGYGGIALFGVEMDNVDGECPKREPYQLLKTIVDAQICEVCAKQKIRDHQNSSSPLASSANSCTKSSFQVLCGYRLAKEDGTEPLEAYMIPYQKCTEIVVEEAIWDADGELRYEESAQDSLRDLVQFHTQHQNNSKLVSAIRCNMTEQEFINFIGDNERFVEKILSHMNLFGYSGIEFRCKDVITAETNSAFSSMLENLQRNFKTAKSSNECKKTVGIRIPAHTNNLKSFYNISALNKLHSIVIDSFPSPSNYSELLNPLFGVGLGGEFVTLDSTIKNWIIEGVDPRKIVFSIPAYGTWQQLKNSSNHDLGEPVEDAIDLLTQELLYKKFKQLGITDRKFVYEAVGAYATTIDDEFLSYETPETVGYKVKYAIRENLGGVAIDSLNHEDFNNVSTTGPFPLLEAIDLNKCFV
;
A
#
# COMPACT_ATOMS: atom_id res chain seq x y z
N LEU A 1 -4.62 -28.86 -6.52
CA LEU A 1 -5.69 -27.86 -6.27
C LEU A 1 -5.98 -27.04 -7.52
N ASN A 2 -4.98 -26.48 -8.21
CA ASN A 2 -5.15 -25.77 -9.51
C ASN A 2 -5.93 -26.54 -10.58
N TRP A 3 -5.65 -27.84 -10.76
CA TRP A 3 -6.42 -28.67 -11.69
C TRP A 3 -7.90 -28.78 -11.30
N ILE A 4 -8.20 -28.85 -10.01
CA ILE A 4 -9.57 -28.95 -9.48
C ILE A 4 -10.32 -27.63 -9.69
N ALA A 5 -9.67 -26.51 -9.36
CA ALA A 5 -10.20 -25.16 -9.59
C ALA A 5 -10.45 -24.89 -11.08
N LYS A 6 -9.48 -25.23 -11.95
CA LYS A 6 -9.57 -25.07 -13.41
C LYS A 6 -10.74 -25.85 -14.04
N ASN A 7 -11.13 -26.98 -13.45
CA ASN A 7 -12.21 -27.84 -13.93
C ASN A 7 -13.56 -27.64 -13.20
N LYS A 8 -13.67 -26.62 -12.33
CA LYS A 8 -14.91 -26.25 -11.61
C LYS A 8 -15.57 -27.38 -10.81
N PHE A 9 -14.78 -28.27 -10.22
CA PHE A 9 -15.33 -29.25 -9.28
C PHE A 9 -15.78 -28.57 -7.98
N GLY A 10 -16.80 -29.13 -7.30
CA GLY A 10 -17.46 -28.51 -6.13
C GLY A 10 -16.61 -28.39 -4.86
N GLY A 11 -15.34 -28.80 -4.87
CA GLY A 11 -14.41 -28.62 -3.76
C GLY A 11 -13.39 -29.75 -3.60
N VAL A 12 -12.65 -29.72 -2.50
CA VAL A 12 -11.68 -30.73 -2.10
C VAL A 12 -12.02 -31.22 -0.70
N GLY A 13 -12.19 -32.54 -0.55
CA GLY A 13 -12.33 -33.18 0.75
C GLY A 13 -10.98 -33.65 1.28
N LEU A 14 -10.66 -33.29 2.52
CA LEU A 14 -9.49 -33.82 3.22
C LEU A 14 -9.92 -34.97 4.13
N ALA A 15 -9.26 -36.12 3.97
CA ALA A 15 -9.74 -37.38 4.54
C ALA A 15 -9.49 -37.52 6.05
N SER A 16 -8.50 -36.81 6.61
CA SER A 16 -8.17 -36.92 8.03
C SER A 16 -7.46 -35.69 8.55
N LEU A 17 -8.11 -34.98 9.47
CA LEU A 17 -7.50 -33.92 10.26
C LEU A 17 -6.43 -34.45 11.25
N LYS A 18 -6.53 -35.74 11.63
CA LYS A 18 -5.58 -36.42 12.53
C LYS A 18 -4.27 -36.84 11.88
N ALA A 19 -4.27 -36.95 10.55
CA ALA A 19 -3.06 -37.29 9.80
C ALA A 19 -2.27 -36.05 9.37
N ASP A 20 -2.82 -34.85 9.59
CA ASP A 20 -2.11 -33.59 9.38
C ASP A 20 -1.39 -33.19 10.68
N ASP A 21 -0.41 -32.30 10.57
CA ASP A 21 0.46 -31.95 11.70
C ASP A 21 -0.27 -31.09 12.74
N GLN A 22 -0.91 -31.77 13.70
CA GLN A 22 -1.71 -31.12 14.75
C GLN A 22 -0.86 -30.41 15.81
N ASP A 23 0.44 -30.69 15.86
CA ASP A 23 1.36 -30.22 16.89
C ASP A 23 2.38 -29.21 16.34
N GLY A 24 2.39 -28.95 15.03
CA GLY A 24 3.29 -28.00 14.37
C GLY A 24 4.76 -28.43 14.36
N LYS A 25 5.01 -29.75 14.44
CA LYS A 25 6.36 -30.35 14.47
C LYS A 25 7.13 -30.18 13.16
N CYS A 26 6.47 -29.88 12.05
CA CYS A 26 7.10 -29.69 10.74
C CYS A 26 7.51 -28.23 10.44
N GLY A 27 7.30 -27.29 11.36
CA GLY A 27 7.73 -25.89 11.23
C GLY A 27 6.81 -24.99 10.40
N GLU A 28 5.73 -25.53 9.82
CA GLU A 28 4.78 -24.80 8.96
C GLU A 28 3.46 -24.43 9.69
N GLY A 29 3.47 -24.45 11.02
CA GLY A 29 2.29 -24.24 11.86
C GLY A 29 1.37 -25.47 11.96
N LEU A 30 0.22 -25.32 12.63
CA LEU A 30 -0.73 -26.41 12.84
C LEU A 30 -1.53 -26.68 11.56
N PHE A 31 -1.69 -27.94 11.19
CA PHE A 31 -2.47 -28.40 10.02
C PHE A 31 -2.01 -27.76 8.69
N PRO A 32 -0.73 -27.87 8.32
CA PRO A 32 -0.17 -27.22 7.13
C PRO A 32 -0.92 -27.59 5.84
N VAL A 33 -1.35 -28.84 5.68
CA VAL A 33 -2.08 -29.29 4.49
C VAL A 33 -3.49 -28.68 4.46
N HIS A 34 -4.21 -28.67 5.58
CA HIS A 34 -5.52 -28.04 5.66
C HIS A 34 -5.45 -26.53 5.47
N ASN A 35 -4.42 -25.88 6.03
CA ASN A 35 -4.18 -24.46 5.85
C ASN A 35 -3.85 -24.12 4.41
N TYR A 36 -3.01 -24.93 3.75
CA TYR A 36 -2.66 -24.73 2.35
C TYR A 36 -3.89 -24.87 1.45
N VAL A 37 -4.69 -25.93 1.64
CA VAL A 37 -5.94 -26.12 0.89
C VAL A 37 -6.95 -25.01 1.17
N GLY A 38 -7.09 -24.61 2.44
CA GLY A 38 -7.96 -23.50 2.84
C GLY A 38 -7.54 -22.17 2.19
N LYS A 39 -6.25 -21.83 2.19
CA LYS A 39 -5.71 -20.66 1.49
C LYS A 39 -5.99 -20.73 -0.01
N HIS A 40 -5.83 -21.91 -0.62
CA HIS A 40 -5.99 -22.11 -2.07
C HIS A 40 -7.44 -22.05 -2.56
N PHE A 41 -8.42 -22.36 -1.70
CA PHE A 41 -9.85 -22.34 -2.02
C PHE A 41 -10.64 -21.22 -1.35
N ARG A 42 -9.96 -20.29 -0.65
CA ARG A 42 -10.60 -19.13 0.00
C ARG A 42 -11.29 -18.16 -0.97
N CYS A 43 -11.07 -18.31 -2.29
CA CYS A 43 -11.80 -17.58 -3.33
C CYS A 43 -12.75 -18.53 -4.07
N SER A 44 -13.86 -18.92 -3.43
CA SER A 44 -14.97 -19.63 -4.09
C SER A 44 -16.16 -19.72 -3.14
N TRP A 45 -16.83 -18.60 -2.86
CA TRP A 45 -18.27 -18.59 -2.53
C TRP A 45 -18.84 -17.16 -2.55
N SER A 46 -19.19 -16.68 -3.74
CA SER A 46 -20.28 -15.73 -3.96
C SER A 46 -20.65 -15.72 -5.45
N ASN A 47 -21.13 -16.86 -5.95
CA ASN A 47 -21.96 -16.88 -7.16
C ASN A 47 -23.42 -16.81 -6.72
N ASP A 48 -23.85 -15.65 -6.25
CA ASP A 48 -25.27 -15.29 -6.29
C ASP A 48 -25.38 -14.00 -7.10
N GLU A 49 -25.78 -14.18 -8.37
CA GLU A 49 -26.19 -13.10 -9.28
C GLU A 49 -27.54 -12.48 -8.87
N THR A 50 -27.93 -12.56 -7.59
CA THR A 50 -29.16 -11.96 -7.05
C THR A 50 -28.95 -11.19 -5.74
N ASP A 51 -27.72 -11.04 -5.26
CA ASP A 51 -27.44 -10.27 -4.05
C ASP A 51 -27.10 -8.80 -4.40
N GLU A 52 -28.12 -8.07 -4.85
CA GLU A 52 -28.05 -6.62 -5.13
C GLU A 52 -28.01 -5.76 -3.84
N ASP A 53 -27.93 -6.33 -2.63
CA ASP A 53 -28.05 -5.53 -1.40
C ASP A 53 -27.33 -6.07 -0.12
N ASN A 54 -26.27 -6.88 -0.25
CA ASN A 54 -25.46 -7.33 0.90
C ASN A 54 -24.00 -6.85 0.83
N ASN A 55 -23.81 -5.55 1.07
CA ASN A 55 -22.79 -4.99 1.97
C ASN A 55 -21.45 -5.76 2.15
N LYS A 56 -20.74 -6.06 1.06
CA LYS A 56 -19.29 -6.28 1.10
C LYS A 56 -18.58 -5.35 0.12
N PRO A 57 -18.28 -4.14 0.59
CA PRO A 57 -17.01 -3.54 0.30
C PRO A 57 -16.33 -3.16 1.62
N THR A 58 -15.27 -3.87 2.01
CA THR A 58 -14.22 -3.23 2.81
C THR A 58 -12.95 -3.09 1.98
N VAL A 59 -13.14 -2.32 0.91
CA VAL A 59 -12.48 -1.03 0.67
C VAL A 59 -12.01 -0.38 1.99
N CYS A 60 -10.77 0.07 2.05
CA CYS A 60 -10.00 0.47 3.25
C CYS A 60 -10.83 1.10 4.37
N THR A 61 -10.98 0.38 5.49
CA THR A 61 -11.49 1.01 6.70
C THR A 61 -10.43 1.99 7.23
N ARG A 62 -10.79 3.26 7.26
CA ARG A 62 -10.07 4.36 7.92
C ARG A 62 -10.98 5.00 8.95
N LEU A 63 -10.68 4.79 10.23
CA LEU A 63 -11.41 5.39 11.34
C LEU A 63 -10.68 6.67 11.76
N CYS A 64 -11.35 7.79 11.64
CA CYS A 64 -10.86 9.08 12.13
C CYS A 64 -11.50 9.32 13.50
N ILE A 65 -10.74 9.06 14.57
CA ILE A 65 -11.24 9.13 15.94
C ILE A 65 -10.92 10.51 16.50
N ILE A 66 -11.98 11.28 16.73
CA ILE A 66 -11.91 12.68 17.19
C ILE A 66 -12.37 12.75 18.64
N ARG A 67 -11.62 13.48 19.47
CA ARG A 67 -12.02 13.81 20.84
C ARG A 67 -12.44 15.28 20.94
N PRO A 68 -13.75 15.60 20.92
CA PRO A 68 -14.21 16.99 20.91
C PRO A 68 -13.70 17.81 22.09
N GLU A 69 -13.50 17.18 23.25
CA GLU A 69 -12.99 17.87 24.45
C GLU A 69 -11.58 18.44 24.24
N ASN A 70 -10.73 17.73 23.50
CA ASN A 70 -9.35 18.09 23.20
C ASN A 70 -9.21 18.91 21.92
N ALA A 71 -10.30 19.03 21.14
CA ALA A 71 -10.26 19.73 19.87
C ALA A 71 -9.96 21.24 20.08
N PRO A 72 -8.98 21.80 19.34
CA PRO A 72 -8.74 23.23 19.33
C PRO A 72 -9.92 23.96 18.66
N ASN A 73 -10.01 25.28 18.85
CA ASN A 73 -11.15 26.06 18.33
C ASN A 73 -11.18 26.07 16.78
N GLU A 74 -10.02 25.86 16.17
CA GLU A 74 -9.77 25.85 14.74
C GLU A 74 -10.20 24.53 14.07
N PHE A 75 -10.48 23.49 14.86
CA PHE A 75 -10.90 22.20 14.32
C PHE A 75 -12.29 22.31 13.68
N SER A 76 -12.39 21.91 12.40
CA SER A 76 -13.63 21.89 11.65
C SER A 76 -13.63 20.76 10.63
N LEU A 77 -14.75 20.04 10.53
CA LEU A 77 -14.95 18.99 9.52
C LEU A 77 -14.89 19.56 8.09
N SER A 78 -15.24 20.83 7.90
CA SER A 78 -15.17 21.50 6.60
C SER A 78 -13.74 21.66 6.09
N ASN A 79 -12.73 21.54 6.95
CA ASN A 79 -11.32 21.56 6.58
C ASN A 79 -10.77 20.16 6.22
N MET A 80 -11.62 19.13 6.28
CA MET A 80 -11.27 17.76 5.92
C MET A 80 -11.87 17.39 4.56
N GLU A 81 -11.14 16.60 3.79
CA GLU A 81 -11.69 15.98 2.59
C GLU A 81 -12.52 14.74 2.97
N PRO A 82 -13.74 14.56 2.41
CA PRO A 82 -14.63 13.44 2.76
C PRO A 82 -13.95 12.08 2.60
N GLN A 83 -13.17 11.91 1.53
CA GLN A 83 -12.46 10.69 1.19
C GLN A 83 -11.26 10.37 2.10
N TRP A 84 -10.89 11.22 3.06
CA TRP A 84 -9.81 10.89 3.99
C TRP A 84 -10.20 9.87 5.05
N CYS A 85 -11.49 9.78 5.36
CA CYS A 85 -12.02 8.88 6.38
C CYS A 85 -13.10 8.00 5.75
N SER A 86 -13.16 6.73 6.14
CA SER A 86 -14.35 5.91 5.85
C SER A 86 -15.42 6.08 6.92
N HIS A 87 -14.97 6.32 8.16
CA HIS A 87 -15.81 6.53 9.32
C HIS A 87 -15.22 7.67 10.16
N ILE A 88 -16.10 8.55 10.63
CA ILE A 88 -15.81 9.54 11.66
C ILE A 88 -16.30 8.96 12.98
N VAL A 89 -15.40 8.78 13.93
CA VAL A 89 -15.72 8.28 15.27
C VAL A 89 -15.63 9.45 16.24
N ILE A 90 -16.74 9.84 16.85
CA ILE A 90 -16.74 10.91 17.86
C ILE A 90 -16.63 10.27 19.25
N SER A 91 -15.50 10.51 19.92
CA SER A 91 -15.12 9.90 21.19
C SER A 91 -15.04 10.91 22.34
N SER A 92 -15.64 10.71 23.51
CA SER A 92 -16.56 9.62 23.87
C SER A 92 -17.75 10.17 24.64
N ALA A 93 -18.92 9.59 24.38
CA ALA A 93 -20.08 9.79 25.25
C ALA A 93 -19.76 9.28 26.66
N LYS A 94 -20.17 10.04 27.68
CA LYS A 94 -19.98 9.69 29.10
C LYS A 94 -21.07 8.72 29.54
N ILE A 95 -20.75 7.76 30.40
CA ILE A 95 -21.75 6.86 30.98
C ILE A 95 -22.07 7.37 32.38
N LEU A 96 -23.30 7.82 32.61
CA LEU A 96 -23.67 8.36 33.93
C LEU A 96 -23.79 7.23 34.95
N SER A 97 -23.12 7.34 36.10
CA SER A 97 -23.05 6.27 37.11
C SER A 97 -24.43 5.75 37.58
N LEU A 98 -25.43 6.62 37.61
CA LEU A 98 -26.85 6.28 37.79
C LEU A 98 -27.67 7.20 36.86
N PRO A 99 -28.55 6.68 35.98
CA PRO A 99 -29.00 5.29 35.86
C PRO A 99 -28.08 4.34 35.05
N GLY A 100 -27.03 4.84 34.39
CA GLY A 100 -26.26 4.10 33.37
C GLY A 100 -26.52 4.61 31.94
N SER A 101 -27.20 5.75 31.80
CA SER A 101 -27.49 6.37 30.50
C SER A 101 -26.29 7.13 29.95
N LEU A 102 -26.19 7.16 28.62
CA LEU A 102 -25.22 7.96 27.90
C LEU A 102 -25.54 9.46 28.00
N TYR A 103 -24.48 10.25 28.15
CA TYR A 103 -24.51 11.70 28.12
C TYR A 103 -23.50 12.23 27.11
N LEU A 104 -24.01 12.99 26.13
CA LEU A 104 -23.19 13.72 25.17
C LEU A 104 -22.87 15.11 25.75
N SER A 105 -21.59 15.48 25.79
CA SER A 105 -21.19 16.84 26.15
C SER A 105 -21.61 17.85 25.10
N ASP A 106 -21.60 19.13 25.45
CA ASP A 106 -22.03 20.18 24.51
C ASP A 106 -21.11 20.28 23.30
N LYS A 107 -19.78 20.14 23.49
CA LYS A 107 -18.82 20.03 22.38
C LYS A 107 -19.10 18.83 21.48
N MET A 108 -19.46 17.68 22.06
CA MET A 108 -19.79 16.49 21.28
C MET A 108 -21.08 16.66 20.49
N LYS A 109 -22.12 17.24 21.08
CA LYS A 109 -23.37 17.56 20.37
C LYS A 109 -23.11 18.54 19.23
N GLN A 110 -22.33 19.58 19.48
CA GLN A 110 -21.94 20.55 18.45
C GLN A 110 -21.25 19.85 17.28
N LEU A 111 -20.27 18.97 17.54
CA LEU A 111 -19.60 18.25 16.45
C LEU A 111 -20.53 17.29 15.70
N VAL A 112 -21.51 16.68 16.37
CA VAL A 112 -22.56 15.88 15.71
C VAL A 112 -23.42 16.77 14.82
N ASP A 113 -23.80 17.96 15.29
CA ASP A 113 -24.60 18.90 14.50
C ASP A 113 -23.81 19.43 13.29
N ASP A 114 -22.51 19.73 13.47
CA ASP A 114 -21.59 20.11 12.39
C ASP A 114 -21.45 18.97 11.38
N TYR A 115 -21.31 17.73 11.85
CA TYR A 115 -21.32 16.54 10.98
C TYR A 115 -22.62 16.46 10.20
N LYS A 116 -23.80 16.64 10.83
CA LYS A 116 -25.09 16.60 10.12
C LYS A 116 -25.18 17.68 9.04
N GLN A 117 -24.67 18.87 9.30
CA GLN A 117 -24.65 19.99 8.35
C GLN A 117 -23.60 19.85 7.23
N TRP A 118 -22.59 19.00 7.42
CA TRP A 118 -21.56 18.74 6.41
C TRP A 118 -22.14 17.94 5.23
N ASN A 119 -22.57 18.65 4.19
CA ASN A 119 -23.21 18.06 3.01
C ASN A 119 -22.21 17.92 1.85
N VAL A 120 -21.53 16.78 1.81
CA VAL A 120 -20.45 16.47 0.87
C VAL A 120 -20.67 15.11 0.21
N GLU A 121 -20.24 14.96 -1.04
CA GLU A 121 -20.23 13.66 -1.71
C GLU A 121 -19.21 12.73 -1.04
N GLY A 122 -19.56 11.45 -0.87
CA GLY A 122 -18.68 10.48 -0.19
C GLY A 122 -18.51 10.72 1.31
N LYS A 123 -19.47 11.40 1.97
CA LYS A 123 -19.47 11.66 3.41
C LYS A 123 -19.18 10.38 4.23
N PRO A 124 -18.19 10.38 5.14
CA PRO A 124 -17.88 9.24 5.99
C PRO A 124 -19.04 8.87 6.91
N LYS A 125 -19.13 7.59 7.30
CA LYS A 125 -20.14 7.10 8.24
C LYS A 125 -19.87 7.62 9.65
N LEU A 126 -20.92 8.03 10.38
CA LEU A 126 -20.79 8.48 11.77
C LEU A 126 -20.86 7.30 12.75
N ILE A 127 -19.88 7.21 13.64
CA ILE A 127 -19.82 6.25 14.74
C ILE A 127 -19.71 7.03 16.07
N ILE A 128 -20.46 6.60 17.08
CA ILE A 128 -20.39 7.17 18.43
C ILE A 128 -19.60 6.23 19.34
N SER A 129 -18.50 6.71 19.92
CA SER A 129 -17.71 5.94 20.88
C SER A 129 -18.22 6.15 22.31
N ILE A 130 -18.15 5.09 23.13
CA ILE A 130 -18.57 5.07 24.53
C ILE A 130 -17.47 4.53 25.46
N GLY A 131 -17.42 5.09 26.67
CA GLY A 131 -16.71 4.52 27.80
C GLY A 131 -15.18 4.71 27.83
N ALA A 132 -14.57 5.40 26.86
CA ALA A 132 -13.12 5.65 26.82
C ALA A 132 -12.58 6.35 28.09
N HIS A 133 -13.44 7.11 28.79
CA HIS A 133 -13.10 7.81 30.03
C HIS A 133 -13.47 7.05 31.31
N GLU A 134 -14.10 5.89 31.21
CA GLU A 134 -14.62 5.12 32.36
C GLU A 134 -13.57 4.17 32.92
N ILE A 135 -13.41 4.16 34.25
CA ILE A 135 -12.53 3.22 34.95
C ILE A 135 -13.17 1.81 35.01
N PRO A 136 -12.38 0.74 35.22
CA PRO A 136 -12.90 -0.64 35.26
C PRO A 136 -14.06 -0.85 36.25
N ASP A 137 -14.03 -0.19 37.41
CA ASP A 137 -15.09 -0.34 38.41
C ASP A 137 -16.44 0.21 37.92
N ASN A 138 -16.42 1.30 37.15
CA ASN A 138 -17.63 1.85 36.54
C ASN A 138 -18.21 0.88 35.51
N TRP A 139 -17.35 0.34 34.62
CA TRP A 139 -17.76 -0.69 33.66
C TRP A 139 -18.39 -1.90 34.33
N ARG A 140 -17.79 -2.39 35.42
CA ARG A 140 -18.37 -3.47 36.23
C ARG A 140 -19.76 -3.11 36.71
N VAL A 141 -19.98 -1.91 37.25
CA VAL A 141 -21.30 -1.44 37.69
C VAL A 141 -22.31 -1.40 36.54
N TYR A 142 -21.90 -0.94 35.35
CA TYR A 142 -22.76 -0.85 34.16
C TYR A 142 -23.14 -2.23 33.62
N LEU A 143 -22.26 -3.21 33.72
CA LEU A 143 -22.43 -4.51 33.05
C LEU A 143 -22.83 -5.67 34.00
N PHE A 144 -22.77 -5.46 35.32
CA PHE A 144 -22.88 -6.52 36.33
C PHE A 144 -24.16 -7.36 36.23
N THR A 145 -25.30 -6.71 36.00
CA THR A 145 -26.60 -7.37 35.89
C THR A 145 -27.22 -7.16 34.52
N ARG A 146 -28.07 -8.10 34.10
CA ARG A 146 -28.88 -7.95 32.88
C ARG A 146 -29.69 -6.66 32.87
N TYR A 147 -30.24 -6.25 34.01
CA TYR A 147 -31.00 -5.00 34.13
C TYR A 147 -30.13 -3.76 33.83
N ARG A 148 -28.90 -3.72 34.35
CA ARG A 148 -27.96 -2.61 34.09
C ARG A 148 -27.48 -2.58 32.64
N ARG A 149 -27.16 -3.75 32.07
CA ARG A 149 -26.83 -3.86 30.64
C ARG A 149 -27.97 -3.35 29.75
N GLN A 150 -29.21 -3.71 30.08
CA GLN A 150 -30.39 -3.26 29.34
C GLN A 150 -30.53 -1.73 29.34
N ILE A 151 -30.32 -1.07 30.49
CA ILE A 151 -30.35 0.40 30.56
C ILE A 151 -29.31 1.03 29.62
N LEU A 152 -28.09 0.50 29.63
CA LEU A 152 -27.02 1.01 28.77
C LEU A 152 -27.34 0.75 27.28
N ILE A 153 -27.82 -0.46 26.94
CA ILE A 153 -28.22 -0.83 25.56
C ILE A 153 -29.35 0.08 25.05
N ASP A 154 -30.39 0.31 25.85
CA ASP A 154 -31.50 1.21 25.49
C ASP A 154 -31.00 2.64 25.28
N SER A 155 -30.05 3.08 26.10
CA SER A 155 -29.44 4.40 25.95
C SER A 155 -28.54 4.50 24.71
N ILE A 156 -27.78 3.46 24.37
CA ILE A 156 -26.99 3.40 23.12
C ILE A 156 -27.93 3.50 21.93
N LYS A 157 -28.98 2.68 21.90
CA LYS A 157 -29.97 2.70 20.82
C LYS A 157 -30.59 4.09 20.63
N LYS A 158 -30.94 4.76 21.74
CA LYS A 158 -31.46 6.12 21.68
C LYS A 158 -30.44 7.08 21.07
N VAL A 159 -29.19 7.07 21.55
CA VAL A 159 -28.14 7.95 21.02
C VAL A 159 -27.92 7.72 19.53
N LEU A 160 -27.82 6.46 19.07
CA LEU A 160 -27.64 6.14 17.66
C LEU A 160 -28.75 6.75 16.78
N LEU A 161 -30.00 6.67 17.24
CA LEU A 161 -31.14 7.25 16.52
C LEU A 161 -31.13 8.79 16.57
N ASP A 162 -30.88 9.39 17.73
CA ASP A 162 -30.89 10.86 17.90
C ASP A 162 -29.76 11.54 17.10
N THR A 163 -28.59 10.89 17.02
CA THR A 163 -27.42 11.41 16.28
C THR A 163 -27.38 10.97 14.82
N GLU A 164 -28.27 10.07 14.38
CA GLU A 164 -28.22 9.42 13.05
C GLU A 164 -26.89 8.68 12.81
N ALA A 165 -26.32 8.07 13.86
CA ALA A 165 -25.07 7.33 13.75
C ALA A 165 -25.31 5.91 13.22
N GLU A 166 -24.41 5.44 12.36
CA GLU A 166 -24.46 4.11 11.74
C GLU A 166 -23.86 3.01 12.63
N GLY A 167 -23.27 3.37 13.77
CA GLY A 167 -22.73 2.39 14.69
C GLY A 167 -22.17 2.96 15.98
N VAL A 168 -21.74 2.04 16.83
CA VAL A 168 -21.19 2.32 18.16
C VAL A 168 -19.80 1.71 18.29
N ASP A 169 -18.91 2.46 18.91
CA ASP A 169 -17.59 2.00 19.33
C ASP A 169 -17.53 1.83 20.85
N ILE A 170 -17.05 0.68 21.32
CA ILE A 170 -17.01 0.30 22.74
C ILE A 170 -15.56 0.33 23.21
N SER A 171 -15.23 1.34 24.03
CA SER A 171 -13.86 1.59 24.51
C SER A 171 -13.72 1.35 26.02
N TRP A 172 -13.54 0.09 26.45
CA TRP A 172 -13.11 -0.20 27.83
C TRP A 172 -11.57 -0.14 27.92
N THR A 173 -11.03 1.07 27.80
CA THR A 173 -9.58 1.22 27.62
C THR A 173 -8.86 2.06 28.68
N ARG A 174 -9.56 2.72 29.61
CA ARG A 174 -8.95 3.38 30.79
C ARG A 174 -8.61 2.39 31.91
N GLY A 175 -8.05 1.24 31.53
CA GLY A 175 -7.75 0.10 32.39
C GLY A 175 -7.68 -1.20 31.56
N HIS A 176 -7.73 -2.33 32.24
CA HIS A 176 -7.79 -3.65 31.62
C HIS A 176 -8.95 -4.47 32.21
N LEU A 177 -9.31 -5.55 31.53
CA LEU A 177 -10.16 -6.58 32.09
C LEU A 177 -9.29 -7.41 33.04
N ASP A 178 -9.60 -7.42 34.34
CA ASP A 178 -8.69 -7.97 35.35
C ASP A 178 -9.05 -9.41 35.71
N SER A 179 -10.29 -9.82 35.47
CA SER A 179 -10.85 -11.08 35.92
C SER A 179 -11.67 -11.80 34.84
N ALA A 180 -11.85 -13.12 34.99
CA ALA A 180 -12.78 -13.89 34.15
C ALA A 180 -14.23 -13.39 34.26
N LYS A 181 -14.57 -12.72 35.38
CA LYS A 181 -15.88 -12.09 35.54
C LYS A 181 -16.03 -10.89 34.61
N ASP A 182 -14.99 -10.09 34.44
CA ASP A 182 -14.98 -8.97 33.49
C ASP A 182 -15.15 -9.48 32.06
N THR A 183 -14.44 -10.55 31.70
CA THR A 183 -14.60 -11.23 30.40
C THR A 183 -16.06 -11.60 30.14
N GLU A 184 -16.70 -12.28 31.09
CA GLU A 184 -18.06 -12.78 30.93
C GLU A 184 -19.10 -11.64 30.86
N ILE A 185 -19.02 -10.63 31.74
CA ILE A 185 -20.00 -9.52 31.71
C ILE A 185 -19.84 -8.66 30.45
N PHE A 186 -18.61 -8.51 29.95
CA PHE A 186 -18.34 -7.74 28.74
C PHE A 186 -18.89 -8.44 27.50
N ILE A 187 -18.61 -9.74 27.32
CA ILE A 187 -19.10 -10.46 26.13
C ILE A 187 -20.62 -10.60 26.13
N LEU A 188 -21.24 -10.82 27.30
CA LEU A 188 -22.71 -10.83 27.41
C LEU A 188 -23.31 -9.49 26.98
N PHE A 189 -22.69 -8.38 27.36
CA PHE A 189 -23.12 -7.05 26.92
C PHE A 189 -23.02 -6.88 25.41
N VAL A 190 -21.90 -7.25 24.79
CA VAL A 190 -21.70 -7.11 23.33
C VAL A 190 -22.71 -7.96 22.55
N GLU A 191 -22.95 -9.20 22.96
CA GLU A 191 -23.95 -10.08 22.32
C GLU A 191 -25.39 -9.54 22.48
N GLU A 192 -25.75 -9.11 23.69
CA GLU A 192 -27.06 -8.52 23.97
C GLU A 192 -27.25 -7.22 23.17
N LEU A 193 -26.21 -6.40 23.04
CA LEU A 193 -26.22 -5.18 22.27
C LEU A 193 -26.47 -5.46 20.78
N LYS A 194 -25.67 -6.34 20.14
CA LYS A 194 -25.84 -6.67 18.71
C LYS A 194 -27.24 -7.19 18.42
N LYS A 195 -27.78 -8.03 19.30
CA LYS A 195 -29.15 -8.55 19.16
C LYS A 195 -30.22 -7.46 19.20
N GLN A 196 -30.01 -6.38 19.95
CA GLN A 196 -31.04 -5.36 20.21
C GLN A 196 -30.98 -4.13 19.29
N ILE A 197 -29.77 -3.72 18.87
CA ILE A 197 -29.63 -2.63 17.91
C ILE A 197 -29.93 -3.11 16.49
N GLY A 198 -29.65 -4.39 16.19
CA GLY A 198 -29.90 -5.00 14.89
C GLY A 198 -28.65 -5.07 14.01
N GLN A 199 -28.76 -5.74 12.86
CA GLN A 199 -27.63 -5.98 11.96
C GLN A 199 -27.22 -4.74 11.16
N GLN A 200 -28.11 -3.75 11.04
CA GLN A 200 -27.87 -2.52 10.29
C GLN A 200 -26.87 -1.58 10.96
N PHE A 201 -26.65 -1.72 12.28
CA PHE A 201 -25.66 -0.91 12.99
C PHE A 201 -24.33 -1.67 13.13
N LEU A 202 -23.25 -0.94 12.92
CA LEU A 202 -21.88 -1.41 13.11
C LEU A 202 -21.52 -1.40 14.60
N ILE A 203 -20.81 -2.44 15.04
CA ILE A 203 -20.21 -2.52 16.37
C ILE A 203 -18.70 -2.64 16.24
N PHE A 204 -18.00 -1.66 16.82
CA PHE A 204 -16.57 -1.65 16.99
C PHE A 204 -16.25 -1.94 18.46
N VAL A 205 -15.19 -2.71 18.70
CA VAL A 205 -14.64 -2.93 20.04
C VAL A 205 -13.17 -2.63 20.05
N GLU A 206 -12.74 -1.71 20.91
CA GLU A 206 -11.34 -1.44 21.14
C GLU A 206 -10.74 -2.44 22.13
N VAL A 207 -9.61 -3.04 21.76
CA VAL A 207 -8.90 -4.01 22.57
C VAL A 207 -7.51 -3.51 22.95
N THR A 208 -7.11 -3.79 24.19
CA THR A 208 -5.82 -3.35 24.76
C THR A 208 -4.80 -4.50 24.82
N PRO A 209 -3.50 -4.21 24.71
CA PRO A 209 -2.45 -5.23 24.79
C PRO A 209 -2.52 -6.05 26.08
N GLN A 210 -2.63 -5.36 27.23
CA GLN A 210 -2.65 -6.00 28.55
C GLN A 210 -3.80 -7.01 28.70
N SER A 211 -5.02 -6.65 28.31
CA SER A 211 -6.17 -7.56 28.38
C SER A 211 -6.05 -8.71 27.38
N THR A 212 -5.40 -8.47 26.23
CA THR A 212 -5.21 -9.49 25.20
C THR A 212 -4.19 -10.54 25.63
N PHE A 213 -3.02 -10.12 26.12
CA PHE A 213 -1.96 -11.02 26.59
C PHE A 213 -2.35 -11.76 27.87
N ASN A 214 -3.25 -11.21 28.69
CA ASN A 214 -3.80 -11.89 29.86
C ASN A 214 -5.03 -12.77 29.53
N GLU A 215 -5.32 -13.00 28.25
CA GLU A 215 -6.41 -13.85 27.77
C GLU A 215 -7.81 -13.43 28.24
N ARG A 216 -8.09 -12.12 28.30
CA ARG A 216 -9.31 -11.58 28.90
C ARG A 216 -10.45 -11.27 27.92
N TYR A 217 -10.18 -11.29 26.62
CA TYR A 217 -11.21 -11.18 25.58
C TYR A 217 -11.64 -12.57 25.08
N ASP A 218 -12.94 -12.79 24.91
CA ASP A 218 -13.50 -13.98 24.25
C ASP A 218 -13.67 -13.71 22.75
N PHE A 219 -12.59 -13.89 21.98
CA PHE A 219 -12.61 -13.60 20.55
C PHE A 219 -13.53 -14.52 19.75
N VAL A 220 -13.79 -15.75 20.23
CA VAL A 220 -14.68 -16.70 19.55
C VAL A 220 -16.11 -16.15 19.50
N ARG A 221 -16.59 -15.62 20.64
CA ARG A 221 -17.91 -14.99 20.72
C ARG A 221 -17.89 -13.59 20.10
N MET A 222 -16.86 -12.78 20.38
CA MET A 222 -16.75 -11.42 19.85
C MET A 222 -16.80 -11.40 18.31
N ASN A 223 -16.06 -12.28 17.63
CA ASN A 223 -16.02 -12.34 16.16
C ASN A 223 -17.40 -12.50 15.50
N ARG A 224 -18.39 -13.05 16.22
CA ARG A 224 -19.78 -13.22 15.75
C ARG A 224 -20.67 -12.01 16.03
N SER A 225 -20.27 -11.17 16.98
CA SER A 225 -21.10 -10.07 17.50
C SER A 225 -20.57 -8.69 17.12
N VAL A 226 -19.32 -8.58 16.70
CA VAL A 226 -18.68 -7.33 16.30
C VAL A 226 -18.34 -7.32 14.82
N ASP A 227 -18.40 -6.13 14.24
CA ASP A 227 -18.05 -5.89 12.85
C ASP A 227 -16.54 -5.70 12.73
N PHE A 228 -15.95 -4.90 13.61
CA PHE A 228 -14.51 -4.66 13.68
C PHE A 228 -13.94 -4.69 15.10
N ILE A 229 -12.68 -5.11 15.22
CA ILE A 229 -11.89 -5.04 16.45
C ILE A 229 -10.77 -4.02 16.22
N ILE A 230 -10.69 -2.99 17.06
CA ILE A 230 -9.67 -1.94 16.97
C ILE A 230 -8.54 -2.28 17.95
N ALA A 231 -7.38 -2.66 17.43
CA ALA A 231 -6.17 -2.87 18.23
C ALA A 231 -5.55 -1.53 18.61
N GLN A 232 -5.51 -1.23 19.91
CA GLN A 232 -4.86 -0.04 20.49
C GLN A 232 -3.32 -0.09 20.35
N GLY A 233 -2.80 0.12 19.12
CA GLY A 233 -1.39 0.04 18.74
C GLY A 233 -0.50 1.22 19.17
N HIS A 234 -0.93 1.97 20.18
CA HIS A 234 -0.25 3.19 20.64
C HIS A 234 -0.28 3.35 22.17
N ARG A 235 -0.33 2.22 22.91
CA ARG A 235 -0.44 2.20 24.38
C ARG A 235 0.52 1.21 25.03
N PHE A 236 1.70 1.07 24.44
CA PHE A 236 2.73 0.12 24.86
C PHE A 236 3.62 0.65 25.99
N HIS A 237 3.64 1.97 26.18
CA HIS A 237 4.34 2.65 27.26
C HIS A 237 3.47 3.75 27.88
N SER A 238 3.92 4.34 28.99
CA SER A 238 3.20 5.42 29.66
C SER A 238 4.16 6.43 30.25
N HIS A 239 3.79 7.71 30.16
CA HIS A 239 4.51 8.82 30.80
C HIS A 239 4.63 8.70 32.32
N LYS A 240 3.87 7.78 32.95
CA LYS A 240 3.92 7.50 34.41
C LYS A 240 5.01 6.50 34.80
N LYS A 241 5.75 5.96 33.83
CA LYS A 241 6.88 5.05 34.09
C LYS A 241 8.10 5.87 34.50
N ALA A 242 8.98 5.27 35.29
CA ALA A 242 10.20 5.89 35.80
C ALA A 242 11.38 5.85 34.80
N PHE A 243 11.11 5.49 33.56
CA PHE A 243 12.06 5.44 32.46
C PHE A 243 11.37 5.82 31.14
N THR A 244 12.13 6.41 30.22
CA THR A 244 11.67 6.77 28.87
C THR A 244 11.34 5.52 28.05
N GLY A 245 10.44 5.68 27.10
CA GLY A 245 10.04 4.61 26.20
C GLY A 245 9.04 5.11 25.16
N HIS A 246 8.81 4.30 24.13
CA HIS A 246 7.92 4.67 23.04
C HIS A 246 6.52 4.07 23.22
N HIS A 247 5.48 4.84 22.93
CA HIS A 247 4.09 4.41 23.14
C HIS A 247 3.53 3.57 21.98
N SER A 248 4.10 3.69 20.78
CA SER A 248 3.62 3.03 19.55
C SER A 248 4.70 2.26 18.72
N PRO A 249 5.69 1.55 19.30
CA PRO A 249 6.66 0.77 18.50
C PRO A 249 5.97 -0.21 17.53
N LEU A 250 6.51 -0.33 16.31
CA LEU A 250 5.96 -1.23 15.29
C LEU A 250 6.46 -2.66 15.46
N PHE A 251 7.78 -2.85 15.53
CA PHE A 251 8.44 -4.15 15.52
C PHE A 251 8.89 -4.61 16.90
N MET A 252 9.10 -5.92 17.04
CA MET A 252 9.74 -6.53 18.20
C MET A 252 11.25 -6.23 18.19
N ALA A 253 11.81 -5.77 19.31
CA ALA A 253 13.24 -5.60 19.49
C ALA A 253 13.64 -5.86 20.93
N GLU A 254 14.89 -6.28 21.16
CA GLU A 254 15.48 -6.45 22.50
C GLU A 254 15.54 -5.14 23.29
N ASP A 255 15.55 -4.00 22.59
CA ASP A 255 15.50 -2.66 23.16
C ASP A 255 14.16 -2.35 23.87
N LEU A 256 13.11 -3.15 23.61
CA LEU A 256 11.83 -3.06 24.31
C LEU A 256 11.87 -3.82 25.64
N ILE A 257 11.29 -3.23 26.67
CA ILE A 257 11.23 -3.84 28.01
C ILE A 257 10.35 -5.11 28.05
N ASP A 258 9.24 -5.08 27.33
CA ASP A 258 8.48 -6.28 26.98
C ASP A 258 8.45 -6.36 25.45
N ILE A 259 9.16 -7.35 24.90
CA ILE A 259 9.30 -7.55 23.45
C ILE A 259 7.97 -7.75 22.73
N ARG A 260 6.86 -8.01 23.44
CA ARG A 260 5.52 -8.16 22.87
C ARG A 260 4.76 -6.84 22.79
N MET A 261 5.22 -5.79 23.46
CA MET A 261 4.55 -4.48 23.52
C MET A 261 4.90 -3.64 22.29
N ASN A 262 4.44 -4.08 21.13
CA ASN A 262 4.51 -3.42 19.83
C ASN A 262 3.35 -3.87 18.93
N ILE A 263 3.15 -3.17 17.82
CA ILE A 263 2.02 -3.41 16.90
C ILE A 263 2.08 -4.82 16.30
N GLU A 264 3.26 -5.27 15.85
CA GLU A 264 3.44 -6.59 15.24
C GLU A 264 3.09 -7.72 16.22
N GLY A 265 3.69 -7.74 17.40
CA GLY A 265 3.44 -8.74 18.43
C GLY A 265 2.00 -8.74 18.91
N PHE A 266 1.40 -7.55 19.08
CA PHE A 266 0.02 -7.41 19.53
C PHE A 266 -0.98 -7.94 18.50
N THR A 267 -0.85 -7.54 17.24
CA THR A 267 -1.75 -7.99 16.17
C THR A 267 -1.55 -9.47 15.84
N SER A 268 -0.31 -9.97 15.87
CA SER A 268 0.00 -11.39 15.71
C SER A 268 -0.71 -12.24 16.78
N GLU A 269 -0.70 -11.79 18.04
CA GLU A 269 -1.44 -12.49 19.10
C GLU A 269 -2.95 -12.47 18.88
N LEU A 270 -3.53 -11.34 18.42
CA LEU A 270 -4.96 -11.29 18.09
C LEU A 270 -5.33 -12.29 16.98
N VAL A 271 -4.53 -12.36 15.91
CA VAL A 271 -4.73 -13.32 14.81
C VAL A 271 -4.56 -14.76 15.30
N LYS A 272 -3.54 -15.04 16.10
CA LYS A 272 -3.31 -16.36 16.72
C LYS A 272 -4.50 -16.80 17.58
N ARG A 273 -5.16 -15.86 18.25
CA ARG A 273 -6.38 -16.10 19.04
C ARG A 273 -7.66 -16.15 18.21
N GLY A 274 -7.53 -16.13 16.88
CA GLY A 274 -8.62 -16.38 15.94
C GLY A 274 -9.34 -15.13 15.45
N VAL A 275 -8.84 -13.92 15.69
CA VAL A 275 -9.38 -12.70 15.08
C VAL A 275 -9.06 -12.70 13.58
N PRO A 276 -10.07 -12.64 12.68
CA PRO A 276 -9.82 -12.53 11.25
C PRO A 276 -9.11 -11.22 10.92
N LYS A 277 -8.09 -11.26 10.06
CA LYS A 277 -7.28 -10.07 9.73
C LYS A 277 -8.14 -8.97 9.11
N GLU A 278 -9.11 -9.33 8.27
CA GLU A 278 -10.07 -8.44 7.63
C GLU A 278 -11.00 -7.71 8.59
N LYS A 279 -11.14 -8.18 9.84
CA LYS A 279 -11.89 -7.50 10.92
C LYS A 279 -11.01 -6.68 11.85
N LEU A 280 -9.69 -6.82 11.75
CA LEU A 280 -8.74 -6.19 12.65
C LEU A 280 -8.30 -4.83 12.11
N ILE A 281 -8.60 -3.78 12.86
CA ILE A 281 -8.21 -2.39 12.57
C ILE A 281 -7.01 -2.04 13.44
N VAL A 282 -5.91 -1.60 12.84
CA VAL A 282 -4.69 -1.19 13.56
C VAL A 282 -4.81 0.27 13.99
N GLY A 283 -4.77 0.53 15.30
CA GLY A 283 -4.90 1.86 15.88
C GLY A 283 -3.56 2.58 16.05
N LEU A 284 -3.39 3.66 15.31
CA LEU A 284 -2.27 4.61 15.37
C LEU A 284 -2.67 5.89 16.11
N SER A 285 -1.71 6.70 16.55
CA SER A 285 -1.99 7.93 17.31
C SER A 285 -1.35 9.14 16.65
N ALA A 286 -2.11 10.23 16.54
CA ALA A 286 -1.54 11.55 16.24
C ALA A 286 -1.04 12.26 17.50
N GLU A 287 -1.45 11.80 18.68
CA GLU A 287 -0.96 12.29 19.97
C GLU A 287 0.41 11.70 20.28
N ALA A 288 1.34 12.57 20.68
CA ALA A 288 2.65 12.23 21.18
C ALA A 288 2.65 12.13 22.73
N MET A 289 3.58 11.34 23.26
CA MET A 289 3.75 11.12 24.69
C MET A 289 4.99 11.83 25.22
N GLY A 290 4.78 12.80 26.12
CA GLY A 290 5.85 13.54 26.77
C GLY A 290 6.23 13.01 28.15
N MET A 291 7.52 12.87 28.41
CA MET A 291 8.12 12.40 29.66
C MET A 291 9.20 13.38 30.12
N HIS A 292 9.49 13.46 31.42
CA HIS A 292 10.51 14.35 31.94
C HIS A 292 11.77 13.56 32.35
N LEU A 293 12.91 13.82 31.70
CA LEU A 293 14.21 13.23 32.03
C LEU A 293 14.71 13.69 33.40
N MET A 294 15.46 12.84 34.10
CA MET A 294 16.05 13.20 35.40
C MET A 294 17.29 14.09 35.28
N VAL A 295 18.13 13.85 34.26
CA VAL A 295 19.44 14.53 34.08
C VAL A 295 19.46 15.44 32.83
N GLY A 296 18.38 15.44 32.05
CA GLY A 296 18.26 16.20 30.80
C GLY A 296 19.25 15.76 29.73
N GLU A 297 19.50 16.62 28.74
CA GLU A 297 20.33 16.33 27.54
C GLU A 297 21.78 15.93 27.82
N ARG A 298 22.30 16.27 29.01
CA ARG A 298 23.69 15.97 29.40
C ARG A 298 23.87 14.56 29.97
N GLY A 299 22.77 13.84 30.19
CA GLY A 299 22.75 12.47 30.70
C GLY A 299 22.38 11.45 29.63
N GLU A 300 21.90 10.29 30.07
CA GLU A 300 21.30 9.28 29.19
C GLU A 300 19.99 9.83 28.61
N THR A 301 19.88 9.82 27.28
CA THR A 301 18.75 10.41 26.52
C THR A 301 18.06 9.41 25.61
N GLU A 302 18.48 8.15 25.65
CA GLU A 302 17.88 7.07 24.85
C GLU A 302 16.61 6.52 25.50
N ILE A 303 15.92 5.64 24.77
CA ILE A 303 14.86 4.81 25.35
C ILE A 303 15.43 4.01 26.53
N GLY A 304 14.69 3.98 27.64
CA GLY A 304 15.12 3.36 28.90
C GLY A 304 15.82 4.31 29.88
N ALA A 305 16.14 5.55 29.48
CA ALA A 305 16.74 6.55 30.35
C ALA A 305 15.82 6.90 31.55
N PRO A 306 16.35 7.20 32.75
CA PRO A 306 15.54 7.55 33.91
C PRO A 306 14.65 8.78 33.72
N SER A 307 13.36 8.65 34.04
CA SER A 307 12.36 9.73 33.93
C SER A 307 11.55 9.91 35.21
N SER A 308 11.07 11.13 35.45
CA SER A 308 10.17 11.44 36.56
C SER A 308 8.76 10.94 36.26
N PRO A 309 8.15 10.11 37.12
CA PRO A 309 6.76 9.67 36.97
C PRO A 309 5.75 10.70 37.50
N PHE A 310 6.22 11.76 38.17
CA PHE A 310 5.40 12.81 38.79
C PHE A 310 5.49 14.16 38.08
N ASP A 311 6.52 14.33 37.25
CA ASP A 311 6.66 15.49 36.39
C ASP A 311 6.28 15.10 34.96
N HIS A 312 5.47 15.94 34.33
CA HIS A 312 4.90 15.65 33.03
C HIS A 312 5.19 16.84 32.13
N VAL A 313 5.49 16.56 30.87
CA VAL A 313 5.45 17.58 29.82
C VAL A 313 4.04 18.15 29.82
N LYS A 314 3.91 19.44 30.14
CA LYS A 314 2.62 20.14 30.25
C LYS A 314 2.47 21.05 29.05
N ARG A 315 1.90 20.51 27.97
CA ARG A 315 1.46 21.31 26.83
C ARG A 315 -0.05 21.34 26.77
N ARG A 316 -0.62 22.52 26.48
CA ARG A 316 -2.07 22.78 26.43
C ARG A 316 -2.88 22.25 27.63
N ASN A 317 -2.29 22.23 28.83
CA ASN A 317 -2.88 21.68 30.06
C ASN A 317 -3.24 20.18 30.02
N MET A 318 -2.69 19.41 29.08
CA MET A 318 -2.85 17.95 29.01
C MET A 318 -1.56 17.27 29.51
N PRO A 319 -1.56 16.65 30.71
CA PRO A 319 -0.34 16.09 31.28
C PRO A 319 0.18 14.90 30.46
N GLY A 320 1.36 15.05 29.86
CA GLY A 320 2.04 13.99 29.11
C GLY A 320 1.48 13.73 27.71
N GLU A 321 0.48 14.50 27.27
CA GLU A 321 -0.08 14.44 25.91
C GLU A 321 0.38 15.67 25.12
N VAL A 322 0.89 15.47 23.91
CA VAL A 322 1.52 16.52 23.08
C VAL A 322 0.96 16.43 21.65
N SER A 323 0.60 17.55 21.00
CA SER A 323 0.18 17.53 19.58
C SER A 323 1.34 17.48 18.60
N GLN A 324 1.04 17.16 17.35
CA GLN A 324 1.98 17.31 16.24
C GLN A 324 2.48 18.75 16.06
N SER A 325 1.62 19.78 16.26
CA SER A 325 2.07 21.18 16.22
C SER A 325 3.11 21.47 17.31
N ASP A 326 2.89 20.94 18.51
CA ASP A 326 3.84 21.09 19.64
C ASP A 326 5.15 20.36 19.34
N VAL A 327 5.10 19.13 18.80
CA VAL A 327 6.28 18.38 18.35
C VAL A 327 7.06 19.21 17.33
N CYS A 328 6.40 19.72 16.30
CA CYS A 328 7.02 20.55 15.28
C CYS A 328 7.71 21.79 15.86
N LEU A 329 7.05 22.54 16.74
CA LEU A 329 7.65 23.71 17.41
C LEU A 329 8.89 23.35 18.23
N SER A 330 8.96 22.13 18.74
CA SER A 330 10.17 21.63 19.42
C SER A 330 11.28 21.38 18.42
N LEU A 331 10.97 20.76 17.27
CA LEU A 331 11.93 20.47 16.20
C LEU A 331 12.51 21.72 15.52
N GLU A 332 11.79 22.85 15.54
CA GLU A 332 12.31 24.14 15.04
C GLU A 332 13.45 24.70 15.91
N LYS A 333 13.62 24.23 17.15
CA LYS A 333 14.70 24.68 18.03
C LYS A 333 16.00 23.98 17.66
N ASN A 334 17.05 24.76 17.41
CA ASN A 334 18.41 24.24 17.16
C ASN A 334 19.02 23.41 18.30
N SER A 335 18.45 23.46 19.51
CA SER A 335 18.90 22.67 20.66
C SER A 335 18.27 21.29 20.72
N THR A 336 17.14 21.08 20.04
CA THR A 336 16.40 19.82 20.09
C THR A 336 17.17 18.72 19.38
N ILE A 337 17.32 17.59 20.06
CA ILE A 337 17.91 16.38 19.50
C ILE A 337 16.77 15.50 18.99
N SER A 338 16.71 15.26 17.68
CA SER A 338 15.76 14.31 17.08
C SER A 338 16.45 13.02 16.68
N LYS A 339 15.83 11.88 16.97
CA LYS A 339 16.35 10.55 16.67
C LYS A 339 15.23 9.65 16.14
N PHE A 340 15.59 8.76 15.20
CA PHE A 340 14.73 7.67 14.76
C PHE A 340 15.33 6.35 15.22
N HIS A 341 14.52 5.48 15.83
CA HIS A 341 14.98 4.16 16.28
C HIS A 341 14.61 3.09 15.24
N PRO A 342 15.54 2.68 14.35
CA PRO A 342 15.21 1.86 13.17
C PRO A 342 14.64 0.49 13.54
N LYS A 343 15.18 -0.18 14.58
CA LYS A 343 14.73 -1.53 14.99
C LYS A 343 13.27 -1.60 15.44
N ILE A 344 12.70 -0.51 15.97
CA ILE A 344 11.30 -0.46 16.45
C ILE A 344 10.43 0.50 15.62
N GLY A 345 11.01 1.15 14.60
CA GLY A 345 10.31 1.93 13.58
C GLY A 345 9.63 3.20 14.08
N VAL A 346 10.25 3.94 15.01
CA VAL A 346 9.62 5.12 15.64
C VAL A 346 10.61 6.24 15.98
N PRO A 347 10.19 7.51 15.89
CA PRO A 347 11.00 8.66 16.30
C PRO A 347 10.80 9.05 17.77
N TYR A 348 11.77 9.80 18.30
CA TYR A 348 11.63 10.56 19.54
C TYR A 348 12.53 11.78 19.48
N LEU A 349 12.22 12.77 20.30
CA LEU A 349 13.05 13.96 20.45
C LEU A 349 13.33 14.28 21.91
N ILE A 350 14.40 15.04 22.12
CA ILE A 350 14.79 15.60 23.41
C ILE A 350 14.88 17.12 23.27
N ASP A 351 14.13 17.83 24.11
CA ASP A 351 14.10 19.30 24.21
C ASP A 351 14.33 19.68 25.68
N GLY A 352 15.59 19.90 26.04
CA GLY A 352 16.05 20.15 27.41
C GLY A 352 15.84 18.95 28.34
N PHE A 353 14.76 18.97 29.12
CA PHE A 353 14.39 17.86 30.00
C PHE A 353 13.19 17.08 29.47
N GLU A 354 12.59 17.52 28.37
CA GLU A 354 11.44 16.85 27.77
C GLU A 354 11.93 15.74 26.83
N PHE A 355 11.52 14.51 27.09
CA PHE A 355 11.60 13.40 26.15
C PHE A 355 10.22 13.23 25.53
N ILE A 356 10.11 13.37 24.21
CA ILE A 356 8.83 13.26 23.50
C ILE A 356 8.91 12.11 22.52
N ALA A 357 8.12 11.06 22.78
CA ALA A 357 7.90 9.92 21.88
C ALA A 357 6.68 10.20 21.01
N TYR A 358 6.84 10.19 19.69
CA TYR A 358 5.80 10.62 18.76
C TYR A 358 5.77 9.75 17.51
N ASP A 359 4.76 9.95 16.68
CA ASP A 359 4.70 9.42 15.33
C ASP A 359 4.85 10.59 14.33
N ASP A 360 5.66 10.37 13.30
CA ASP A 360 5.94 11.29 12.20
C ASP A 360 5.48 10.69 10.85
N VAL A 361 5.65 11.45 9.76
CA VAL A 361 5.29 10.99 8.40
C VAL A 361 5.99 9.66 8.07
N HIS A 362 7.26 9.50 8.44
CA HIS A 362 8.02 8.28 8.15
C HIS A 362 7.46 7.06 8.89
N SER A 363 7.33 7.13 10.21
CA SER A 363 6.80 6.03 11.04
C SER A 363 5.33 5.72 10.73
N ILE A 364 4.50 6.72 10.42
CA ILE A 364 3.11 6.48 9.98
C ILE A 364 3.05 5.80 8.62
N GLN A 365 3.88 6.22 7.66
CA GLN A 365 3.97 5.56 6.36
C GLN A 365 4.39 4.10 6.53
N LEU A 366 5.46 3.85 7.28
CA LEU A 366 5.94 2.52 7.63
C LEU A 366 4.83 1.63 8.20
N LYS A 367 4.14 2.09 9.24
CA LYS A 367 3.04 1.37 9.90
C LYS A 367 1.85 1.14 8.98
N THR A 368 1.53 2.11 8.12
CA THR A 368 0.40 2.04 7.19
C THR A 368 0.64 1.01 6.09
N ILE A 369 1.84 1.01 5.52
CA ILE A 369 2.24 0.04 4.49
C ILE A 369 2.32 -1.34 5.11
N TRP A 370 2.98 -1.48 6.26
CA TRP A 370 3.03 -2.74 7.00
C TRP A 370 1.63 -3.29 7.28
N THR A 371 0.70 -2.43 7.69
CA THR A 371 -0.69 -2.82 7.97
C THR A 371 -1.39 -3.34 6.70
N SER A 372 -1.25 -2.62 5.60
CA SER A 372 -1.85 -2.97 4.30
C SER A 372 -1.27 -4.28 3.74
N MET A 373 0.05 -4.44 3.81
CA MET A 373 0.75 -5.63 3.32
C MET A 373 0.45 -6.88 4.14
N ASN A 374 0.19 -6.72 5.44
CA ASN A 374 -0.22 -7.83 6.29
C ASN A 374 -1.70 -8.22 6.15
N GLY A 375 -2.47 -7.49 5.33
CA GLY A 375 -3.87 -7.79 5.02
C GLY A 375 -4.84 -7.51 6.16
N TYR A 376 -4.52 -6.54 7.03
CA TYR A 376 -5.44 -6.12 8.09
C TYR A 376 -6.58 -5.26 7.52
N GLY A 377 -7.75 -5.30 8.17
CA GLY A 377 -9.00 -4.70 7.70
C GLY A 377 -9.00 -3.17 7.62
N GLY A 378 -8.02 -2.51 8.24
CA GLY A 378 -7.87 -1.07 8.15
C GLY A 378 -7.02 -0.44 9.24
N ILE A 379 -7.11 0.89 9.31
CA ILE A 379 -6.35 1.74 10.23
C ILE A 379 -7.31 2.66 10.97
N ALA A 380 -7.04 2.91 12.24
CA ALA A 380 -7.69 3.96 13.02
C ALA A 380 -6.63 5.00 13.41
N LEU A 381 -6.89 6.28 13.17
CA LEU A 381 -6.07 7.37 13.69
C LEU A 381 -6.76 7.98 14.90
N PHE A 382 -6.15 7.84 16.07
CA PHE A 382 -6.60 8.41 17.32
C PHE A 382 -6.11 9.84 17.47
N GLY A 383 -7.04 10.73 17.86
CA GLY A 383 -6.73 12.11 18.14
C GLY A 383 -6.49 12.94 16.88
N VAL A 384 -7.34 12.79 15.85
CA VAL A 384 -7.22 13.57 14.59
C VAL A 384 -7.15 15.08 14.86
N GLU A 385 -7.81 15.56 15.92
CA GLU A 385 -7.75 16.94 16.38
C GLU A 385 -6.36 17.42 16.83
N MET A 386 -5.39 16.50 16.97
CA MET A 386 -4.02 16.74 17.40
C MET A 386 -3.01 16.71 16.23
N ASP A 387 -3.48 16.41 15.01
CA ASP A 387 -2.67 16.23 13.79
C ASP A 387 -2.42 17.55 13.04
N ASN A 388 -1.96 18.58 13.76
CA ASN A 388 -1.64 19.90 13.18
C ASN A 388 -2.79 20.50 12.35
N VAL A 389 -4.00 20.56 12.93
CA VAL A 389 -5.24 20.86 12.18
C VAL A 389 -5.30 22.27 11.60
N ASP A 390 -4.54 23.20 12.15
CA ASP A 390 -4.39 24.59 11.71
C ASP A 390 -3.35 24.76 10.60
N GLY A 391 -2.47 23.78 10.41
CA GLY A 391 -1.37 23.86 9.46
C GLY A 391 -0.34 24.92 9.85
N GLU A 392 -0.17 25.24 11.14
CA GLU A 392 0.79 26.26 11.58
C GLU A 392 2.22 25.73 11.64
N CYS A 393 2.41 24.49 12.11
CA CYS A 393 3.73 23.87 12.22
C CYS A 393 3.66 22.36 11.95
N PRO A 394 4.23 21.87 10.82
CA PRO A 394 4.80 22.63 9.70
C PRO A 394 3.78 23.54 9.00
N LYS A 395 4.25 24.69 8.50
CA LYS A 395 3.39 25.69 7.83
C LYS A 395 2.75 25.13 6.57
N ARG A 396 1.44 25.36 6.42
CA ARG A 396 0.58 24.98 5.27
C ARG A 396 0.40 23.48 5.09
N GLU A 397 0.70 22.68 6.11
CA GLU A 397 0.62 21.23 6.05
C GLU A 397 -0.30 20.68 7.15
N PRO A 398 -1.63 20.86 7.04
CA PRO A 398 -2.57 20.33 8.01
C PRO A 398 -2.80 18.83 7.81
N TYR A 399 -3.09 18.11 8.90
CA TYR A 399 -3.45 16.68 8.88
C TYR A 399 -2.38 15.78 8.24
N GLN A 400 -1.10 16.03 8.54
CA GLN A 400 0.01 15.34 7.88
C GLN A 400 -0.03 13.83 8.08
N LEU A 401 -0.27 13.38 9.31
CA LEU A 401 -0.29 11.95 9.59
C LEU A 401 -1.51 11.28 8.94
N LEU A 402 -2.68 11.91 9.00
CA LEU A 402 -3.88 11.42 8.32
C LEU A 402 -3.68 11.32 6.80
N LYS A 403 -3.15 12.38 6.16
CA LYS A 403 -2.84 12.38 4.73
C LYS A 403 -1.82 11.29 4.37
N THR A 404 -0.82 11.08 5.21
CA THR A 404 0.14 9.98 5.03
C THR A 404 -0.55 8.63 5.05
N ILE A 405 -1.52 8.40 5.96
CA ILE A 405 -2.34 7.19 5.96
C ILE A 405 -3.14 7.07 4.66
N VAL A 406 -3.73 8.17 4.17
CA VAL A 406 -4.48 8.18 2.89
C VAL A 406 -3.58 7.76 1.73
N ASP A 407 -2.37 8.33 1.67
CA ASP A 407 -1.40 8.13 0.59
C ASP A 407 -0.70 6.77 0.65
N ALA A 408 -0.61 6.16 1.83
CA ALA A 408 0.10 4.90 2.04
C ALA A 408 -0.83 3.70 2.27
N GLN A 409 -2.13 3.89 2.53
CA GLN A 409 -3.00 2.74 2.73
C GLN A 409 -3.46 2.17 1.39
N ILE A 410 -3.43 0.84 1.31
CA ILE A 410 -3.88 0.09 0.14
C ILE A 410 -4.99 -0.87 0.55
N CYS A 411 -6.05 -0.90 -0.24
CA CYS A 411 -7.21 -1.77 -0.03
C CYS A 411 -7.25 -2.90 -1.06
N GLU A 412 -8.13 -3.87 -0.81
CA GLU A 412 -8.58 -4.78 -1.85
C GLU A 412 -9.49 -4.02 -2.83
N VAL A 413 -8.89 -3.34 -3.81
CA VAL A 413 -9.60 -2.63 -4.88
C VAL A 413 -9.40 -3.36 -6.19
N CYS A 414 -10.50 -3.66 -6.87
CA CYS A 414 -10.47 -4.31 -8.17
C CYS A 414 -10.49 -3.32 -9.34
N ALA A 415 -9.62 -3.53 -10.32
CA ALA A 415 -9.55 -2.68 -11.51
C ALA A 415 -10.89 -2.59 -12.25
N LYS A 416 -11.64 -3.71 -12.36
CA LYS A 416 -12.97 -3.74 -12.98
C LYS A 416 -14.02 -2.93 -12.21
N GLN A 417 -13.93 -2.90 -10.87
CA GLN A 417 -14.86 -2.16 -10.01
C GLN A 417 -14.65 -0.65 -10.19
N LYS A 418 -13.40 -0.18 -10.15
CA LYS A 418 -13.06 1.24 -10.40
C LYS A 418 -13.55 1.76 -11.76
N ILE A 419 -13.46 0.96 -12.81
CA ILE A 419 -13.96 1.35 -14.14
C ILE A 419 -15.48 1.56 -14.12
N ARG A 420 -16.24 0.73 -13.39
CA ARG A 420 -17.70 0.86 -13.25
C ARG A 420 -18.08 2.11 -12.46
N ASP A 421 -17.40 2.37 -11.34
CA ASP A 421 -17.68 3.53 -10.49
C ASP A 421 -17.47 4.85 -11.26
N HIS A 422 -16.42 4.94 -12.08
CA HIS A 422 -16.19 6.09 -12.96
C HIS A 422 -17.22 6.27 -14.07
N GLN A 423 -17.83 5.20 -14.59
CA GLN A 423 -18.90 5.31 -15.59
C GLN A 423 -20.21 5.81 -14.98
N ASN A 424 -20.45 5.49 -13.71
CA ASN A 424 -21.65 5.89 -12.99
C ASN A 424 -21.59 7.33 -12.46
N SER A 425 -20.39 7.89 -12.22
CA SER A 425 -20.22 9.27 -11.73
C SER A 425 -20.14 10.33 -12.85
N SER A 426 -20.02 9.93 -14.12
CA SER A 426 -20.06 10.88 -15.25
C SER A 426 -21.49 11.23 -15.67
N SER A 427 -21.82 12.53 -15.65
CA SER A 427 -23.10 13.11 -16.11
C SER A 427 -23.51 12.64 -17.53
N PRO A 428 -24.82 12.51 -17.86
CA PRO A 428 -25.31 11.83 -19.08
C PRO A 428 -25.01 12.51 -20.43
N LEU A 429 -24.12 13.49 -20.50
CA LEU A 429 -23.86 14.29 -21.72
C LEU A 429 -22.61 13.86 -22.52
N ALA A 430 -21.96 12.75 -22.18
CA ALA A 430 -20.83 12.20 -22.94
C ALA A 430 -21.20 10.96 -23.78
N SER A 431 -22.37 10.94 -24.41
CA SER A 431 -22.77 9.86 -25.34
C SER A 431 -22.24 10.08 -26.76
N SER A 432 -20.91 10.04 -26.94
CA SER A 432 -20.29 9.76 -28.26
C SER A 432 -18.81 9.34 -28.19
N ALA A 433 -18.32 8.83 -27.05
CA ALA A 433 -16.96 8.30 -26.98
C ALA A 433 -16.89 6.93 -27.69
N ASN A 434 -16.09 6.86 -28.75
CA ASN A 434 -15.83 5.67 -29.56
C ASN A 434 -15.60 4.41 -28.69
N SER A 435 -16.14 3.28 -29.16
CA SER A 435 -15.97 1.89 -28.68
C SER A 435 -14.52 1.49 -28.31
N CYS A 436 -13.54 2.21 -28.85
CA CYS A 436 -12.10 1.97 -28.73
C CYS A 436 -11.41 2.43 -27.42
N THR A 437 -12.08 3.13 -26.51
CA THR A 437 -11.46 3.75 -25.32
C THR A 437 -11.92 3.19 -23.97
N LYS A 438 -12.41 1.94 -23.91
CA LYS A 438 -12.54 1.24 -22.62
C LYS A 438 -11.14 0.84 -22.14
N SER A 439 -10.45 1.70 -21.39
CA SER A 439 -9.13 1.39 -20.82
C SER A 439 -9.27 0.34 -19.72
N SER A 440 -9.09 -0.93 -20.06
CA SER A 440 -8.78 -1.97 -19.08
C SER A 440 -7.37 -1.76 -18.52
N PHE A 441 -7.18 -2.06 -17.24
CA PHE A 441 -5.85 -2.06 -16.61
C PHE A 441 -4.87 -2.91 -17.41
N GLN A 442 -3.78 -2.30 -17.86
CA GLN A 442 -2.79 -2.91 -18.75
C GLN A 442 -1.75 -3.71 -17.96
N VAL A 443 -1.34 -4.84 -18.53
CA VAL A 443 -0.19 -5.64 -18.08
C VAL A 443 0.71 -5.84 -19.29
N LEU A 444 1.74 -4.98 -19.40
CA LEU A 444 2.69 -5.01 -20.51
C LEU A 444 3.85 -5.94 -20.13
N CYS A 445 4.02 -7.04 -20.85
CA CYS A 445 5.07 -8.01 -20.56
C CYS A 445 6.22 -7.86 -21.55
N GLY A 446 7.36 -7.33 -21.08
CA GLY A 446 8.59 -7.28 -21.86
C GLY A 446 9.10 -8.68 -22.17
N TYR A 447 9.51 -8.90 -23.41
CA TYR A 447 10.09 -10.16 -23.88
C TYR A 447 11.33 -9.88 -24.73
N ARG A 448 12.46 -10.46 -24.33
CA ARG A 448 13.74 -10.34 -25.03
C ARG A 448 13.96 -11.56 -25.92
N LEU A 449 14.44 -11.30 -27.13
CA LEU A 449 14.83 -12.33 -28.07
C LEU A 449 16.21 -12.89 -27.69
N ALA A 450 16.52 -14.11 -28.14
CA ALA A 450 17.80 -14.74 -27.86
C ALA A 450 18.97 -13.97 -28.52
N LYS A 451 20.11 -13.91 -27.82
CA LYS A 451 21.37 -13.35 -28.32
C LYS A 451 22.41 -14.45 -28.59
N GLU A 452 23.48 -14.09 -29.31
CA GLU A 452 24.55 -15.03 -29.73
C GLU A 452 25.25 -15.72 -28.55
N ASP A 453 25.29 -15.09 -27.37
CA ASP A 453 25.96 -15.63 -26.19
C ASP A 453 25.18 -16.76 -25.49
N GLY A 454 23.96 -17.05 -25.94
CA GLY A 454 23.14 -18.15 -25.43
C GLY A 454 22.66 -17.97 -23.99
N THR A 455 22.67 -16.75 -23.45
CA THR A 455 22.21 -16.47 -22.09
C THR A 455 20.68 -16.65 -21.97
N GLU A 456 20.29 -17.84 -21.47
CA GLU A 456 18.96 -18.28 -21.00
C GLU A 456 17.73 -17.63 -21.68
N PRO A 457 17.46 -17.87 -22.98
CA PRO A 457 16.28 -17.33 -23.62
C PRO A 457 15.02 -18.04 -23.10
N LEU A 458 14.08 -17.26 -22.56
CA LEU A 458 12.73 -17.74 -22.30
C LEU A 458 12.10 -18.18 -23.64
N GLU A 459 11.78 -19.46 -23.74
CA GLU A 459 11.18 -20.00 -24.95
C GLU A 459 9.75 -19.48 -25.14
N ALA A 460 9.38 -19.17 -26.39
CA ALA A 460 8.09 -18.54 -26.70
C ALA A 460 6.88 -19.35 -26.21
N TYR A 461 6.96 -20.69 -26.22
CA TYR A 461 5.88 -21.56 -25.75
C TYR A 461 5.68 -21.53 -24.23
N MET A 462 6.66 -21.05 -23.46
CA MET A 462 6.58 -20.92 -22.00
C MET A 462 5.92 -19.61 -21.56
N ILE A 463 5.72 -18.65 -22.47
CA ILE A 463 5.14 -17.34 -22.17
C ILE A 463 3.69 -17.52 -21.69
N PRO A 464 3.32 -16.98 -20.52
CA PRO A 464 1.95 -17.04 -20.01
C PRO A 464 1.06 -15.95 -20.64
N TYR A 465 0.80 -16.05 -21.95
CA TYR A 465 0.09 -15.03 -22.75
C TYR A 465 -1.22 -14.53 -22.13
N GLN A 466 -1.99 -15.38 -21.45
CA GLN A 466 -3.26 -15.03 -20.80
C GLN A 466 -3.13 -14.04 -19.63
N LYS A 467 -1.93 -13.87 -19.05
CA LYS A 467 -1.69 -12.94 -17.93
C LYS A 467 -1.32 -11.54 -18.40
N CYS A 468 -0.91 -11.40 -19.66
CA CYS A 468 -0.44 -10.17 -20.26
C CYS A 468 -1.52 -9.56 -21.16
N THR A 469 -1.71 -8.25 -21.11
CA THR A 469 -2.55 -7.57 -22.13
C THR A 469 -1.75 -7.39 -23.42
N GLU A 470 -0.45 -7.12 -23.31
CA GLU A 470 0.46 -6.95 -24.44
C GLU A 470 1.78 -7.67 -24.15
N ILE A 471 2.34 -8.35 -25.16
CA ILE A 471 3.73 -8.82 -25.18
C ILE A 471 4.54 -7.78 -25.95
N VAL A 472 5.47 -7.14 -25.25
CA VAL A 472 6.33 -6.09 -25.79
C VAL A 472 7.67 -6.72 -26.15
N VAL A 473 7.89 -6.95 -27.45
CA VAL A 473 9.12 -7.54 -27.99
C VAL A 473 10.20 -6.47 -28.02
N GLU A 474 11.25 -6.67 -27.24
CA GLU A 474 12.33 -5.72 -27.11
C GLU A 474 13.30 -5.75 -28.30
N GLU A 475 14.08 -4.68 -28.45
CA GLU A 475 15.28 -4.63 -29.31
C GLU A 475 15.07 -4.60 -30.83
N ALA A 476 13.96 -4.04 -31.34
CA ALA A 476 13.97 -3.55 -32.72
C ALA A 476 14.86 -2.30 -32.81
N ILE A 477 15.90 -2.33 -33.63
CA ILE A 477 16.83 -1.21 -33.80
C ILE A 477 16.41 -0.41 -35.02
N TRP A 478 16.23 0.89 -34.81
CA TRP A 478 16.13 1.84 -35.91
C TRP A 478 17.49 2.47 -36.16
N ASP A 479 18.08 2.18 -37.32
CA ASP A 479 19.36 2.73 -37.75
C ASP A 479 19.21 4.09 -38.48
N ALA A 480 20.34 4.76 -38.72
CA ALA A 480 20.39 6.04 -39.42
C ALA A 480 19.95 5.95 -40.91
N ASP A 481 19.98 4.75 -41.50
CA ASP A 481 19.50 4.52 -42.87
C ASP A 481 17.96 4.47 -42.95
N GLY A 482 17.30 4.46 -41.79
CA GLY A 482 15.85 4.44 -41.65
C GLY A 482 15.24 3.03 -41.75
N GLU A 483 16.05 1.98 -41.62
CA GLU A 483 15.58 0.59 -41.60
C GLU A 483 15.37 0.10 -40.16
N LEU A 484 14.32 -0.71 -39.98
CA LEU A 484 14.04 -1.40 -38.72
C LEU A 484 14.56 -2.83 -38.82
N ARG A 485 15.48 -3.20 -37.92
CA ARG A 485 16.12 -4.51 -37.93
C ARG A 485 16.20 -5.08 -36.53
N TYR A 486 16.16 -6.41 -36.47
CA TYR A 486 16.60 -7.16 -35.30
C TYR A 486 18.04 -7.65 -35.55
N GLU A 487 18.75 -7.97 -34.47
CA GLU A 487 20.02 -8.69 -34.58
C GLU A 487 19.82 -10.02 -35.29
N GLU A 488 20.84 -10.46 -36.05
CA GLU A 488 20.74 -11.67 -36.87
C GLU A 488 20.47 -12.93 -36.03
N SER A 489 21.09 -12.99 -34.85
CA SER A 489 20.90 -14.04 -33.84
C SER A 489 19.47 -14.13 -33.29
N ALA A 490 18.70 -13.04 -33.37
CA ALA A 490 17.36 -12.94 -32.81
C ALA A 490 16.26 -13.44 -33.78
N GLN A 491 16.60 -13.70 -35.05
CA GLN A 491 15.62 -13.97 -36.11
C GLN A 491 14.84 -15.27 -35.89
N ASP A 492 15.50 -16.35 -35.44
CA ASP A 492 14.84 -17.62 -35.20
C ASP A 492 13.86 -17.52 -34.02
N SER A 493 14.27 -16.94 -32.89
CA SER A 493 13.40 -16.72 -31.74
C SER A 493 12.21 -15.80 -32.07
N LEU A 494 12.43 -14.79 -32.93
CA LEU A 494 11.35 -13.92 -33.39
C LEU A 494 10.32 -14.69 -34.23
N ARG A 495 10.78 -15.54 -35.15
CA ARG A 495 9.88 -16.39 -35.95
C ARG A 495 9.06 -17.30 -35.06
N ASP A 496 9.69 -17.94 -34.08
CA ASP A 496 9.02 -18.85 -33.15
C ASP A 496 7.99 -18.10 -32.29
N LEU A 497 8.35 -16.91 -31.78
CA LEU A 497 7.43 -16.05 -31.05
C LEU A 497 6.19 -15.69 -31.87
N VAL A 498 6.36 -15.24 -33.11
CA VAL A 498 5.24 -14.87 -33.99
C VAL A 498 4.35 -16.09 -34.26
N GLN A 499 4.94 -17.26 -34.48
CA GLN A 499 4.20 -18.50 -34.69
C GLN A 499 3.38 -18.90 -33.46
N PHE A 500 3.96 -18.88 -32.26
CA PHE A 500 3.26 -19.24 -31.01
C PHE A 500 2.22 -18.20 -30.60
N HIS A 501 2.52 -16.90 -30.77
CA HIS A 501 1.57 -15.82 -30.50
C HIS A 501 0.34 -15.91 -31.42
N THR A 502 0.50 -16.32 -32.68
CA THR A 502 -0.64 -16.54 -33.59
C THR A 502 -1.64 -17.57 -33.03
N GLN A 503 -1.22 -18.51 -32.20
CA GLN A 503 -2.13 -19.46 -31.54
C GLN A 503 -2.83 -18.86 -30.30
N HIS A 504 -2.28 -17.77 -29.75
CA HIS A 504 -2.72 -17.10 -28.52
C HIS A 504 -3.16 -15.64 -28.76
N GLN A 505 -3.41 -15.25 -30.00
CA GLN A 505 -3.72 -13.87 -30.40
C GLN A 505 -5.01 -13.29 -29.79
N ASN A 506 -5.87 -14.14 -29.22
CA ASN A 506 -7.03 -13.71 -28.44
C ASN A 506 -6.70 -13.33 -26.98
N ASN A 507 -5.52 -13.71 -26.49
CA ASN A 507 -5.11 -13.51 -25.10
C ASN A 507 -4.35 -12.20 -24.91
N SER A 508 -3.44 -11.87 -25.82
CA SER A 508 -2.61 -10.66 -25.73
C SER A 508 -2.30 -10.08 -27.11
N LYS A 509 -2.00 -8.78 -27.15
CA LYS A 509 -1.46 -8.13 -28.36
C LYS A 509 0.05 -8.31 -28.45
N LEU A 510 0.59 -8.29 -29.65
CA LEU A 510 2.03 -8.27 -29.88
C LEU A 510 2.48 -6.84 -30.24
N VAL A 511 3.47 -6.30 -29.54
CA VAL A 511 3.95 -4.92 -29.69
C VAL A 511 5.46 -4.93 -29.90
N SER A 512 5.97 -4.11 -30.83
CA SER A 512 7.41 -3.96 -31.06
C SER A 512 7.94 -2.75 -30.29
N ALA A 513 8.91 -2.94 -29.40
CA ALA A 513 9.66 -1.84 -28.82
C ALA A 513 10.83 -1.46 -29.73
N ILE A 514 10.87 -0.18 -30.13
CA ILE A 514 11.82 0.37 -31.10
C ILE A 514 12.82 1.26 -30.39
N ARG A 515 14.09 0.89 -30.42
CA ARG A 515 15.21 1.71 -29.95
C ARG A 515 15.72 2.57 -31.10
N CYS A 516 15.84 3.88 -30.88
CA CYS A 516 16.47 4.78 -31.84
C CYS A 516 18.00 4.73 -31.68
N ASN A 517 18.72 4.22 -32.68
CA ASN A 517 20.17 4.14 -32.69
C ASN A 517 20.75 5.03 -33.79
N MET A 518 20.65 6.34 -33.58
CA MET A 518 21.07 7.39 -34.52
C MET A 518 21.36 8.69 -33.76
N THR A 519 22.00 9.64 -34.41
CA THR A 519 22.21 10.99 -33.87
C THR A 519 20.93 11.84 -33.91
N GLU A 520 20.87 12.93 -33.14
CA GLU A 520 19.73 13.86 -33.17
C GLU A 520 19.46 14.42 -34.58
N GLN A 521 20.51 14.74 -35.35
CA GLN A 521 20.36 15.30 -36.69
C GLN A 521 19.81 14.27 -37.69
N GLU A 522 20.28 13.02 -37.62
CA GLU A 522 19.76 11.92 -38.42
C GLU A 522 18.29 11.66 -38.09
N PHE A 523 17.95 11.68 -36.80
CA PHE A 523 16.57 11.54 -36.34
C PHE A 523 15.67 12.64 -36.90
N ILE A 524 16.06 13.91 -36.81
CA ILE A 524 15.30 15.06 -37.37
C ILE A 524 15.09 14.88 -38.88
N ASN A 525 16.16 14.58 -39.62
CA ASN A 525 16.10 14.42 -41.06
C ASN A 525 15.12 13.30 -41.46
N PHE A 526 15.14 12.21 -40.69
CA PHE A 526 14.31 11.05 -40.96
C PHE A 526 12.83 11.30 -40.61
N ILE A 527 12.51 11.82 -39.42
CA ILE A 527 11.13 12.12 -39.02
C ILE A 527 10.53 13.29 -39.80
N GLY A 528 11.36 14.10 -40.46
CA GLY A 528 10.94 15.12 -41.42
C GLY A 528 10.24 14.52 -42.66
N ASP A 529 10.64 13.32 -43.09
CA ASP A 529 9.96 12.55 -44.13
C ASP A 529 8.87 11.66 -43.54
N ASN A 530 7.78 12.33 -43.17
CA ASN A 530 6.62 11.75 -42.51
C ASN A 530 5.99 10.55 -43.25
N GLU A 531 6.01 10.54 -44.59
CA GLU A 531 5.41 9.46 -45.38
C GLU A 531 6.29 8.21 -45.32
N ARG A 532 7.59 8.37 -45.57
CA ARG A 532 8.56 7.28 -45.47
C ARG A 532 8.59 6.69 -44.06
N PHE A 533 8.52 7.53 -43.03
CA PHE A 533 8.43 7.10 -41.64
C PHE A 533 7.24 6.16 -41.39
N VAL A 534 6.03 6.60 -41.76
CA VAL A 534 4.80 5.81 -41.54
C VAL A 534 4.82 4.52 -42.36
N GLU A 535 5.32 4.57 -43.60
CA GLU A 535 5.47 3.40 -44.45
C GLU A 535 6.37 2.33 -43.80
N LYS A 536 7.54 2.73 -43.29
CA LYS A 536 8.48 1.81 -42.64
C LYS A 536 7.90 1.14 -41.41
N ILE A 537 7.22 1.92 -40.55
CA ILE A 537 6.50 1.38 -39.39
C ILE A 537 5.41 0.40 -39.80
N LEU A 538 4.57 0.77 -40.77
CA LEU A 538 3.48 -0.09 -41.22
C LEU A 538 4.01 -1.38 -41.85
N SER A 539 5.09 -1.30 -42.63
CA SER A 539 5.77 -2.45 -43.23
C SER A 539 6.29 -3.40 -42.15
N HIS A 540 7.02 -2.88 -41.16
CA HIS A 540 7.51 -3.65 -40.01
C HIS A 540 6.38 -4.35 -39.25
N MET A 541 5.31 -3.59 -38.93
CA MET A 541 4.16 -4.15 -38.23
C MET A 541 3.46 -5.25 -39.04
N ASN A 542 3.30 -5.07 -40.35
CA ASN A 542 2.63 -6.05 -41.19
C ASN A 542 3.50 -7.29 -41.41
N LEU A 543 4.82 -7.14 -41.48
CA LEU A 543 5.77 -8.25 -41.67
C LEU A 543 5.72 -9.25 -40.52
N PHE A 544 5.67 -8.75 -39.28
CA PHE A 544 5.71 -9.57 -38.07
C PHE A 544 4.37 -9.69 -37.34
N GLY A 545 3.31 -9.09 -37.87
CA GLY A 545 1.96 -9.14 -37.28
C GLY A 545 1.80 -8.30 -36.00
N TYR A 546 2.62 -7.27 -35.80
CA TYR A 546 2.51 -6.40 -34.63
C TYR A 546 1.20 -5.59 -34.65
N SER A 547 0.56 -5.56 -33.48
CA SER A 547 -0.62 -4.77 -33.17
C SER A 547 -0.28 -3.41 -32.53
N GLY A 548 1.00 -3.11 -32.33
CA GLY A 548 1.43 -1.82 -31.82
C GLY A 548 2.94 -1.63 -31.84
N ILE A 549 3.35 -0.41 -31.50
CA ILE A 549 4.75 -0.04 -31.32
C ILE A 549 4.94 0.72 -30.01
N GLU A 550 6.09 0.54 -29.36
CA GLU A 550 6.56 1.31 -28.21
C GLU A 550 7.86 2.01 -28.59
N PHE A 551 7.96 3.33 -28.47
CA PHE A 551 9.21 4.04 -28.74
C PHE A 551 10.10 4.10 -27.50
N ARG A 552 11.38 3.73 -27.68
CA ARG A 552 12.48 3.85 -26.70
C ARG A 552 13.58 4.74 -27.28
N CYS A 553 13.27 6.02 -27.44
CA CYS A 553 14.10 6.98 -28.17
C CYS A 553 14.61 8.13 -27.29
N LYS A 554 14.78 7.89 -25.98
CA LYS A 554 15.18 8.92 -25.01
C LYS A 554 16.42 9.71 -25.43
N ASP A 555 17.39 9.03 -26.05
CA ASP A 555 18.70 9.60 -26.37
C ASP A 555 18.67 10.58 -27.56
N VAL A 556 17.57 10.61 -28.33
CA VAL A 556 17.38 11.54 -29.46
C VAL A 556 16.25 12.55 -29.22
N ILE A 557 15.59 12.49 -28.06
CA ILE A 557 14.50 13.41 -27.69
C ILE A 557 15.05 14.53 -26.82
N THR A 558 15.18 15.71 -27.42
CA THR A 558 15.67 16.94 -26.80
C THR A 558 14.64 18.05 -26.94
N ALA A 559 14.89 19.20 -26.31
CA ALA A 559 14.02 20.37 -26.47
C ALA A 559 13.89 20.80 -27.95
N GLU A 560 14.91 20.56 -28.77
CA GLU A 560 14.93 20.87 -30.20
C GLU A 560 14.11 19.88 -31.02
N THR A 561 14.22 18.57 -30.71
CA THR A 561 13.52 17.51 -31.49
C THR A 561 12.08 17.27 -31.03
N ASN A 562 11.69 17.73 -29.84
CA ASN A 562 10.36 17.51 -29.23
C ASN A 562 9.19 17.86 -30.17
N SER A 563 9.24 19.02 -30.84
CA SER A 563 8.16 19.46 -31.73
C SER A 563 8.00 18.53 -32.95
N ALA A 564 9.11 18.16 -33.57
CA ALA A 564 9.13 17.25 -34.71
C ALA A 564 8.67 15.85 -34.30
N PHE A 565 9.15 15.33 -33.16
CA PHE A 565 8.74 14.05 -32.61
C PHE A 565 7.24 14.01 -32.26
N SER A 566 6.71 15.07 -31.66
CA SER A 566 5.28 15.18 -31.34
C SER A 566 4.42 15.18 -32.60
N SER A 567 4.82 15.93 -33.63
CA SER A 567 4.13 15.94 -34.93
C SER A 567 4.13 14.57 -35.60
N MET A 568 5.28 13.87 -35.54
CA MET A 568 5.45 12.51 -36.03
C MET A 568 4.50 11.53 -35.33
N LEU A 569 4.43 11.56 -33.99
CA LEU A 569 3.51 10.73 -33.22
C LEU A 569 2.05 10.98 -33.61
N GLU A 570 1.63 12.25 -33.71
CA GLU A 570 0.26 12.60 -34.10
C GLU A 570 -0.08 12.14 -35.53
N ASN A 571 0.89 12.23 -36.45
CA ASN A 571 0.71 11.77 -37.81
C ASN A 571 0.55 10.24 -37.88
N LEU A 572 1.40 9.51 -37.17
CA LEU A 572 1.30 8.06 -37.10
C LEU A 572 -0.07 7.62 -36.54
N GLN A 573 -0.51 8.26 -35.46
CA GLN A 573 -1.81 7.98 -34.86
C GLN A 573 -2.99 8.28 -35.80
N ARG A 574 -2.91 9.37 -36.57
CA ARG A 574 -3.92 9.69 -37.60
C ARG A 574 -4.00 8.57 -38.64
N ASN A 575 -2.86 8.09 -39.14
CA ASN A 575 -2.81 6.98 -40.09
C ASN A 575 -3.36 5.66 -39.51
N PHE A 576 -3.13 5.39 -38.23
CA PHE A 576 -3.70 4.22 -37.56
C PHE A 576 -5.22 4.31 -37.40
N LYS A 577 -5.79 5.52 -37.31
CA LYS A 577 -7.25 5.75 -37.23
C LYS A 577 -7.95 5.70 -38.59
N THR A 578 -7.29 6.11 -39.68
CA THR A 578 -7.91 6.18 -41.02
C THR A 578 -7.93 4.84 -41.76
N ALA A 579 -7.15 3.85 -41.30
CA ALA A 579 -7.13 2.50 -41.88
C ALA A 579 -8.49 1.79 -41.69
N LYS A 580 -9.36 1.89 -42.69
CA LYS A 580 -10.67 1.19 -42.76
C LYS A 580 -10.49 -0.34 -42.77
N SER A 581 -10.56 -0.99 -41.60
CA SER A 581 -10.78 -2.44 -41.51
C SER A 581 -11.80 -2.76 -40.41
N SER A 582 -12.64 -3.76 -40.64
CA SER A 582 -13.86 -4.13 -39.90
C SER A 582 -13.68 -4.61 -38.46
N ASN A 583 -12.48 -4.53 -37.87
CA ASN A 583 -12.25 -4.77 -36.45
C ASN A 583 -11.62 -3.51 -35.83
N GLU A 584 -12.48 -2.61 -35.36
CA GLU A 584 -12.16 -1.34 -34.71
C GLU A 584 -11.41 -1.56 -33.38
N CYS A 585 -10.08 -1.68 -33.45
CA CYS A 585 -9.03 -1.16 -32.55
C CYS A 585 -7.71 -1.95 -32.72
N LYS A 586 -6.97 -1.74 -33.82
CA LYS A 586 -5.90 -2.69 -34.23
C LYS A 586 -4.45 -2.22 -34.13
N LYS A 587 -4.15 -0.92 -33.97
CA LYS A 587 -2.75 -0.44 -33.89
C LYS A 587 -2.55 0.54 -32.73
N THR A 588 -1.67 0.20 -31.79
CA THR A 588 -1.33 1.03 -30.61
C THR A 588 0.01 1.73 -30.79
N VAL A 589 0.16 2.91 -30.17
CA VAL A 589 1.43 3.64 -30.10
C VAL A 589 1.66 3.98 -28.63
N GLY A 590 2.76 3.48 -28.09
CA GLY A 590 3.24 3.81 -26.74
C GLY A 590 4.63 4.44 -26.78
N ILE A 591 5.07 4.93 -25.64
CA ILE A 591 6.42 5.43 -25.42
C ILE A 591 6.91 4.98 -24.05
N ARG A 592 8.21 4.74 -23.93
CA ARG A 592 8.87 4.48 -22.65
C ARG A 592 9.83 5.61 -22.32
N ILE A 593 9.71 6.14 -21.10
CA ILE A 593 10.43 7.32 -20.62
C ILE A 593 11.05 6.99 -19.25
N PRO A 594 12.34 7.30 -19.01
CA PRO A 594 12.99 6.99 -17.74
C PRO A 594 12.33 7.65 -16.53
N ALA A 595 12.29 6.95 -15.38
CA ALA A 595 11.71 7.46 -14.14
C ALA A 595 12.37 8.75 -13.60
N HIS A 596 13.66 8.97 -13.88
CA HIS A 596 14.42 10.16 -13.46
C HIS A 596 14.15 11.42 -14.30
N THR A 597 13.18 11.37 -15.23
CA THR A 597 12.77 12.53 -16.04
C THR A 597 11.93 13.49 -15.20
N ASN A 598 12.60 14.36 -14.43
CA ASN A 598 11.96 15.27 -13.48
C ASN A 598 11.26 16.49 -14.11
N ASN A 599 11.48 16.77 -15.39
CA ASN A 599 10.84 17.88 -16.10
C ASN A 599 10.35 17.39 -17.46
N LEU A 600 9.22 16.69 -17.45
CA LEU A 600 8.72 15.99 -18.63
C LEU A 600 8.34 16.98 -19.74
N LYS A 601 7.73 18.12 -19.38
CA LYS A 601 7.37 19.22 -20.28
C LYS A 601 8.53 19.82 -21.06
N SER A 602 9.75 19.79 -20.53
CA SER A 602 10.93 20.30 -21.26
C SER A 602 11.31 19.43 -22.46
N PHE A 603 10.97 18.15 -22.43
CA PHE A 603 11.37 17.20 -23.47
C PHE A 603 10.20 16.66 -24.30
N TYR A 604 8.97 16.73 -23.76
CA TYR A 604 7.79 16.13 -24.38
C TYR A 604 6.58 17.05 -24.40
N ASN A 605 5.81 17.00 -25.48
CA ASN A 605 4.50 17.65 -25.55
C ASN A 605 3.43 16.82 -24.83
N ILE A 606 2.98 17.28 -23.66
CA ILE A 606 1.98 16.58 -22.83
C ILE A 606 0.66 16.28 -23.57
N SER A 607 0.21 17.18 -24.46
CA SER A 607 -1.00 16.95 -25.25
C SER A 607 -0.83 15.81 -26.25
N ALA A 608 0.36 15.69 -26.87
CA ALA A 608 0.69 14.55 -27.73
C ALA A 608 0.79 13.25 -26.92
N LEU A 609 1.46 13.29 -25.75
CA LEU A 609 1.56 12.14 -24.85
C LEU A 609 0.18 11.61 -24.42
N ASN A 610 -0.75 12.49 -24.05
CA ASN A 610 -2.09 12.11 -23.63
C ASN A 610 -2.94 11.47 -24.75
N LYS A 611 -2.52 11.58 -26.01
CA LYS A 611 -3.17 10.88 -27.14
C LYS A 611 -2.64 9.45 -27.30
N LEU A 612 -1.50 9.10 -26.72
CA LEU A 612 -0.87 7.76 -26.82
C LEU A 612 -1.74 6.66 -26.19
N HIS A 613 -1.40 5.41 -26.51
CA HIS A 613 -2.00 4.25 -25.87
C HIS A 613 -1.52 4.11 -24.42
N SER A 614 -0.20 4.22 -24.24
CA SER A 614 0.49 4.09 -22.96
C SER A 614 1.74 4.98 -22.94
N ILE A 615 2.11 5.43 -21.75
CA ILE A 615 3.35 6.13 -21.42
C ILE A 615 3.98 5.32 -20.29
N VAL A 616 5.03 4.56 -20.61
CA VAL A 616 5.67 3.65 -19.67
C VAL A 616 6.80 4.36 -18.94
N ILE A 617 6.73 4.40 -17.60
CA ILE A 617 7.82 4.83 -16.73
C ILE A 617 8.81 3.67 -16.64
N ASP A 618 10.03 3.89 -17.13
CA ASP A 618 11.08 2.90 -17.11
C ASP A 618 11.83 2.90 -15.77
N SER A 619 11.99 1.72 -15.19
CA SER A 619 12.78 1.50 -13.97
C SER A 619 14.22 1.26 -14.38
N PHE A 620 15.14 2.15 -14.01
CA PHE A 620 16.57 1.90 -14.23
C PHE A 620 17.39 2.40 -13.03
N PRO A 621 18.22 1.54 -12.42
CA PRO A 621 19.17 1.98 -11.41
C PRO A 621 20.20 2.88 -12.09
N SER A 622 20.28 4.14 -11.67
CA SER A 622 21.47 4.92 -11.96
C SER A 622 22.63 4.31 -11.17
N PRO A 623 23.83 4.17 -11.73
CA PRO A 623 25.01 3.84 -10.93
C PRO A 623 25.07 4.80 -9.73
N SER A 624 25.06 4.23 -8.53
CA SER A 624 25.18 4.96 -7.28
C SER A 624 26.39 4.45 -6.51
N ASN A 625 27.03 5.37 -5.79
CA ASN A 625 28.14 5.04 -4.89
C ASN A 625 27.65 4.47 -3.55
N TYR A 626 26.33 4.31 -3.39
CA TYR A 626 25.67 3.80 -2.20
C TYR A 626 24.70 2.67 -2.56
N SER A 627 24.47 1.77 -1.61
CA SER A 627 23.48 0.70 -1.73
C SER A 627 22.07 1.27 -1.75
N GLU A 628 21.32 0.95 -2.80
CA GLU A 628 20.00 1.52 -3.05
C GLU A 628 18.96 0.44 -3.40
N LEU A 629 17.70 0.79 -3.19
CA LEU A 629 16.59 -0.05 -3.62
C LEU A 629 16.45 0.03 -5.15
N LEU A 630 16.20 -1.11 -5.77
CA LEU A 630 16.12 -1.24 -7.24
C LEU A 630 15.02 -0.35 -7.85
N ASN A 631 13.86 -0.31 -7.19
CA ASN A 631 12.67 0.35 -7.73
C ASN A 631 11.73 0.80 -6.59
N PRO A 632 12.18 1.70 -5.69
CA PRO A 632 11.40 2.11 -4.54
C PRO A 632 10.12 2.85 -4.98
N LEU A 633 8.98 2.48 -4.39
CA LEU A 633 7.72 3.18 -4.64
C LEU A 633 7.71 4.54 -3.94
N PHE A 634 8.17 4.57 -2.70
CA PHE A 634 8.28 5.77 -1.86
C PHE A 634 9.71 5.97 -1.36
N GLY A 635 10.01 7.17 -0.88
CA GLY A 635 11.34 7.52 -0.39
C GLY A 635 11.68 6.85 0.94
N VAL A 636 12.94 6.48 1.10
CA VAL A 636 13.53 6.06 2.38
C VAL A 636 14.24 7.28 2.97
N GLY A 637 14.02 7.58 4.25
CA GLY A 637 14.51 8.79 4.94
C GLY A 637 16.03 8.91 5.14
N LEU A 638 16.83 8.50 4.16
CA LEU A 638 18.29 8.38 4.21
C LEU A 638 19.05 9.67 3.87
N GLY A 639 18.35 10.81 3.69
CA GLY A 639 18.96 12.10 3.37
C GLY A 639 19.35 12.22 1.89
N GLY A 640 18.59 13.00 1.14
CA GLY A 640 18.75 13.20 -0.31
C GLY A 640 17.39 13.17 -1.03
N GLU A 641 17.21 13.98 -2.07
CA GLU A 641 16.05 13.87 -2.96
C GLU A 641 16.20 12.65 -3.88
N PHE A 642 15.86 11.46 -3.37
CA PHE A 642 15.79 10.26 -4.19
C PHE A 642 14.54 10.32 -5.07
N VAL A 643 14.70 10.11 -6.37
CA VAL A 643 13.57 9.99 -7.30
C VAL A 643 12.90 8.63 -7.07
N THR A 644 11.61 8.66 -6.73
CA THR A 644 10.79 7.46 -6.49
C THR A 644 9.66 7.36 -7.51
N LEU A 645 9.08 6.17 -7.67
CA LEU A 645 7.94 5.99 -8.57
C LEU A 645 6.78 6.93 -8.18
N ASP A 646 6.44 7.06 -6.90
CA ASP A 646 5.36 7.93 -6.44
C ASP A 646 5.63 9.40 -6.79
N SER A 647 6.84 9.89 -6.49
CA SER A 647 7.21 11.28 -6.82
C SER A 647 7.19 11.54 -8.33
N THR A 648 7.67 10.60 -9.16
CA THR A 648 7.66 10.76 -10.62
C THR A 648 6.24 10.78 -11.16
N ILE A 649 5.39 9.84 -10.70
CA ILE A 649 3.99 9.74 -11.13
C ILE A 649 3.22 11.01 -10.73
N LYS A 650 3.35 11.45 -9.47
CA LYS A 650 2.72 12.69 -8.99
C LYS A 650 3.18 13.90 -9.81
N ASN A 651 4.48 14.03 -10.06
CA ASN A 651 5.02 15.13 -10.87
C ASN A 651 4.45 15.12 -12.31
N TRP A 652 4.38 13.97 -12.97
CA TRP A 652 3.83 13.87 -14.32
C TRP A 652 2.33 14.20 -14.36
N ILE A 653 1.57 13.81 -13.34
CA ILE A 653 0.15 14.16 -13.20
C ILE A 653 -0.02 15.66 -12.97
N ILE A 654 0.80 16.28 -12.12
CA ILE A 654 0.83 17.74 -11.90
C ILE A 654 1.16 18.47 -13.21
N GLU A 655 2.05 17.89 -14.02
CA GLU A 655 2.36 18.42 -15.35
C GLU A 655 1.20 18.24 -16.35
N GLY A 656 0.18 17.43 -16.05
CA GLY A 656 -1.03 17.28 -16.85
C GLY A 656 -1.09 16.01 -17.69
N VAL A 657 -0.22 15.04 -17.42
CA VAL A 657 -0.36 13.69 -18.00
C VAL A 657 -1.61 13.03 -17.41
N ASP A 658 -2.44 12.44 -18.27
CA ASP A 658 -3.62 11.68 -17.83
C ASP A 658 -3.14 10.40 -17.11
N PRO A 659 -3.49 10.20 -15.83
CA PRO A 659 -3.07 9.03 -15.05
C PRO A 659 -3.34 7.71 -15.78
N ARG A 660 -4.46 7.62 -16.52
CA ARG A 660 -4.88 6.42 -17.27
C ARG A 660 -3.95 6.05 -18.44
N LYS A 661 -3.01 6.93 -18.78
CA LYS A 661 -1.96 6.67 -19.78
C LYS A 661 -0.67 6.19 -19.16
N ILE A 662 -0.46 6.44 -17.88
CA ILE A 662 0.78 6.10 -17.18
C ILE A 662 0.77 4.60 -16.85
N VAL A 663 1.85 3.92 -17.23
CA VAL A 663 2.15 2.54 -16.85
C VAL A 663 3.54 2.58 -16.22
N PHE A 664 3.79 1.96 -15.07
CA PHE A 664 5.18 1.91 -14.55
C PHE A 664 5.75 0.50 -14.65
N SER A 665 7.06 0.44 -14.86
CA SER A 665 7.80 -0.81 -15.00
C SER A 665 8.16 -1.41 -13.64
N ILE A 666 8.00 -2.72 -13.54
CA ILE A 666 8.43 -3.57 -12.44
C ILE A 666 9.59 -4.41 -12.97
N PRO A 667 10.83 -4.20 -12.48
CA PRO A 667 11.97 -4.98 -12.93
C PRO A 667 11.85 -6.40 -12.39
N ALA A 668 11.87 -7.36 -13.31
CA ALA A 668 11.89 -8.78 -13.00
C ALA A 668 13.31 -9.31 -12.76
N TYR A 669 14.29 -8.43 -12.62
CA TYR A 669 15.67 -8.74 -12.25
C TYR A 669 15.98 -8.16 -10.88
N GLY A 670 17.06 -8.61 -10.26
CA GLY A 670 17.70 -7.95 -9.13
C GLY A 670 18.97 -7.20 -9.55
N THR A 671 19.48 -6.35 -8.68
CA THR A 671 20.82 -5.75 -8.80
C THR A 671 21.75 -6.31 -7.75
N TRP A 672 23.02 -6.40 -8.11
CA TRP A 672 24.11 -6.76 -7.23
C TRP A 672 25.15 -5.65 -7.20
N GLN A 673 25.62 -5.34 -5.99
CA GLN A 673 26.70 -4.40 -5.73
C GLN A 673 27.59 -4.93 -4.61
N GLN A 674 28.89 -4.66 -4.67
CA GLN A 674 29.82 -5.01 -3.60
C GLN A 674 29.87 -3.88 -2.55
N LEU A 675 29.65 -4.18 -1.28
CA LEU A 675 29.82 -3.20 -0.19
C LEU A 675 31.32 -2.94 0.06
N LYS A 676 31.66 -1.67 0.29
CA LYS A 676 33.05 -1.26 0.61
C LYS A 676 33.43 -1.56 2.06
N ASN A 677 32.45 -1.71 2.96
CA ASN A 677 32.66 -1.92 4.39
C ASN A 677 31.83 -3.11 4.89
N SER A 678 32.51 -4.09 5.49
CA SER A 678 31.90 -5.31 6.03
C SER A 678 31.17 -5.11 7.36
N SER A 679 31.24 -3.92 7.95
CA SER A 679 30.73 -3.66 9.30
C SER A 679 29.25 -3.26 9.33
N ASN A 680 28.71 -2.76 8.22
CA ASN A 680 27.30 -2.38 8.10
C ASN A 680 26.72 -2.88 6.78
N HIS A 681 25.55 -3.51 6.86
CA HIS A 681 24.85 -4.18 5.76
C HIS A 681 23.47 -3.54 5.51
N ASP A 682 23.31 -2.28 5.90
CA ASP A 682 22.07 -1.51 5.73
C ASP A 682 22.04 -0.75 4.39
N LEU A 683 20.87 -0.21 4.05
CA LEU A 683 20.70 0.72 2.93
C LEU A 683 21.51 2.00 3.12
N GLY A 684 21.99 2.58 2.02
CA GLY A 684 22.77 3.81 2.03
C GLY A 684 24.25 3.60 2.36
N GLU A 685 24.70 2.37 2.53
CA GLU A 685 26.11 2.05 2.75
C GLU A 685 26.94 2.16 1.46
N PRO A 686 28.20 2.62 1.53
CA PRO A 686 29.05 2.76 0.34
C PRO A 686 29.30 1.45 -0.39
N VAL A 687 29.17 1.47 -1.71
CA VAL A 687 29.38 0.32 -2.62
C VAL A 687 30.42 0.64 -3.69
N GLU A 688 30.95 -0.39 -4.36
CA GLU A 688 31.71 -0.24 -5.59
C GLU A 688 30.82 0.30 -6.73
N ASP A 689 31.43 1.03 -7.67
CA ASP A 689 30.69 1.79 -8.70
C ASP A 689 30.04 0.88 -9.77
N ALA A 690 30.27 -0.43 -9.73
CA ALA A 690 29.72 -1.40 -10.67
C ALA A 690 28.42 -2.03 -10.15
N ILE A 691 27.42 -2.14 -11.03
CA ILE A 691 26.15 -2.82 -10.78
C ILE A 691 26.01 -3.95 -11.78
N ASP A 692 25.88 -5.19 -11.29
CA ASP A 692 25.51 -6.32 -12.14
C ASP A 692 24.02 -6.62 -12.00
N LEU A 693 23.41 -7.04 -13.11
CA LEU A 693 22.02 -7.47 -13.15
C LEU A 693 21.94 -8.98 -12.91
N LEU A 694 20.99 -9.40 -12.08
CA LEU A 694 20.74 -10.80 -11.77
C LEU A 694 19.32 -11.19 -12.16
N THR A 695 19.14 -12.31 -12.85
CA THR A 695 17.80 -12.89 -13.01
C THR A 695 17.27 -13.34 -11.66
N GLN A 696 15.94 -13.40 -11.50
CA GLN A 696 15.32 -13.95 -10.28
C GLN A 696 15.74 -15.40 -10.06
N GLU A 697 15.88 -16.20 -11.12
CA GLU A 697 16.42 -17.54 -11.02
C GLU A 697 17.84 -17.54 -10.40
N LEU A 698 18.75 -16.71 -10.88
CA LEU A 698 20.12 -16.62 -10.36
C LEU A 698 20.13 -16.09 -8.92
N LEU A 699 19.27 -15.12 -8.61
CA LEU A 699 19.07 -14.59 -7.26
C LEU A 699 18.64 -15.71 -6.30
N TYR A 700 17.64 -16.52 -6.67
CA TYR A 700 17.18 -17.65 -5.86
C TYR A 700 18.23 -18.77 -5.76
N LYS A 701 19.06 -19.01 -6.79
CA LYS A 701 20.21 -19.91 -6.71
C LYS A 701 21.23 -19.40 -5.69
N LYS A 702 21.61 -18.12 -5.76
CA LYS A 702 22.49 -17.46 -4.78
C LYS A 702 21.91 -17.59 -3.37
N PHE A 703 20.62 -17.38 -3.21
CA PHE A 703 19.94 -17.52 -1.92
C PHE A 703 20.01 -18.93 -1.30
N LYS A 704 20.13 -19.98 -2.12
CA LYS A 704 20.30 -21.37 -1.65
C LYS A 704 21.75 -21.74 -1.40
N GLN A 705 22.68 -21.13 -2.13
CA GLN A 705 24.11 -21.47 -2.11
C GLN A 705 24.90 -20.66 -1.08
N LEU A 706 24.59 -19.37 -0.96
CA LEU A 706 25.24 -18.46 -0.04
C LEU A 706 24.50 -18.49 1.29
N GLY A 707 25.24 -18.50 2.40
CA GLY A 707 24.66 -18.25 3.71
C GLY A 707 24.18 -16.81 3.76
N ILE A 708 22.96 -16.54 3.29
CA ILE A 708 22.34 -15.22 3.39
C ILE A 708 22.37 -14.81 4.86
N THR A 709 22.95 -13.65 5.14
CA THR A 709 23.05 -13.13 6.51
C THR A 709 21.74 -12.48 6.91
N ASP A 710 21.08 -11.77 6.00
CA ASP A 710 19.79 -11.13 6.27
C ASP A 710 18.97 -10.90 4.98
N ARG A 711 17.64 -11.03 5.08
CA ARG A 711 16.68 -10.60 4.05
C ARG A 711 15.78 -9.56 4.66
N LYS A 712 15.82 -8.34 4.14
CA LYS A 712 15.08 -7.22 4.70
C LYS A 712 14.01 -6.73 3.74
N PHE A 713 12.81 -6.62 4.28
CA PHE A 713 11.71 -5.92 3.63
C PHE A 713 11.68 -4.48 4.14
N VAL A 714 11.70 -3.52 3.22
CA VAL A 714 11.71 -2.09 3.53
C VAL A 714 10.31 -1.55 3.28
N TYR A 715 9.48 -1.61 4.32
CA TYR A 715 8.05 -1.32 4.22
C TYR A 715 7.79 0.12 3.77
N GLU A 716 8.50 1.08 4.34
CA GLU A 716 8.39 2.50 4.03
C GLU A 716 8.61 2.82 2.55
N ALA A 717 9.44 2.04 1.84
CA ALA A 717 9.73 2.23 0.42
C ALA A 717 9.08 1.20 -0.51
N VAL A 718 8.45 0.15 0.02
CA VAL A 718 7.92 -1.00 -0.74
C VAL A 718 9.01 -1.62 -1.62
N GLY A 719 10.12 -1.99 -0.98
CA GLY A 719 11.26 -2.65 -1.61
C GLY A 719 11.82 -3.76 -0.74
N ALA A 720 12.72 -4.56 -1.32
CA ALA A 720 13.41 -5.62 -0.59
C ALA A 720 14.88 -5.64 -0.99
N TYR A 721 15.72 -6.03 -0.03
CA TYR A 721 17.10 -6.35 -0.28
C TYR A 721 17.57 -7.51 0.59
N ALA A 722 18.72 -8.06 0.24
CA ALA A 722 19.41 -9.07 1.02
C ALA A 722 20.91 -8.79 1.01
N THR A 723 21.59 -9.24 2.04
CA THR A 723 23.04 -9.20 2.12
C THR A 723 23.62 -10.60 2.32
N THR A 724 24.85 -10.78 1.87
CA THR A 724 25.55 -12.06 1.96
C THR A 724 26.73 -11.97 2.91
N ILE A 725 27.29 -13.12 3.30
CA ILE A 725 28.53 -13.20 4.08
C ILE A 725 29.75 -12.59 3.37
N ASP A 726 29.68 -12.42 2.05
CA ASP A 726 30.76 -11.88 1.22
C ASP A 726 30.56 -10.37 0.95
N ASP A 727 29.74 -9.71 1.78
CA ASP A 727 29.44 -8.28 1.72
C ASP A 727 28.80 -7.85 0.38
N GLU A 728 28.04 -8.75 -0.24
CA GLU A 728 27.24 -8.43 -1.44
C GLU A 728 25.90 -7.79 -1.01
N PHE A 729 25.51 -6.70 -1.66
CA PHE A 729 24.20 -6.07 -1.54
C PHE A 729 23.33 -6.46 -2.74
N LEU A 730 22.19 -7.09 -2.46
CA LEU A 730 21.26 -7.62 -3.47
C LEU A 730 19.91 -6.92 -3.36
N SER A 731 19.53 -6.12 -4.35
CA SER A 731 18.25 -5.39 -4.37
C SER A 731 17.28 -6.01 -5.37
N TYR A 732 16.02 -6.24 -4.99
CA TYR A 732 15.08 -7.00 -5.84
C TYR A 732 13.61 -6.73 -5.51
N GLU A 733 12.72 -7.16 -6.41
CA GLU A 733 11.27 -7.19 -6.19
C GLU A 733 10.81 -8.55 -5.65
N THR A 734 9.76 -8.55 -4.83
CA THR A 734 9.09 -9.76 -4.34
C THR A 734 7.62 -9.77 -4.76
N PRO A 735 6.92 -10.91 -4.72
CA PRO A 735 5.47 -10.96 -4.94
C PRO A 735 4.69 -9.95 -4.08
N GLU A 736 5.14 -9.71 -2.84
CA GLU A 736 4.54 -8.76 -1.92
C GLU A 736 4.77 -7.29 -2.33
N THR A 737 5.99 -6.91 -2.74
CA THR A 737 6.26 -5.54 -3.23
C THR A 737 5.46 -5.27 -4.50
N VAL A 738 5.42 -6.23 -5.41
CA VAL A 738 4.67 -6.18 -6.67
C VAL A 738 3.16 -6.09 -6.42
N GLY A 739 2.63 -6.90 -5.51
CA GLY A 739 1.21 -6.88 -5.15
C GLY A 739 0.77 -5.52 -4.61
N TYR A 740 1.59 -4.90 -3.77
CA TYR A 740 1.34 -3.55 -3.27
C TYR A 740 1.38 -2.52 -4.41
N LYS A 741 2.42 -2.55 -5.25
CA LYS A 741 2.57 -1.62 -6.40
C LYS A 741 1.40 -1.70 -7.39
N VAL A 742 0.91 -2.90 -7.68
CA VAL A 742 -0.26 -3.10 -8.57
C VAL A 742 -1.50 -2.44 -7.97
N LYS A 743 -1.74 -2.63 -6.67
CA LYS A 743 -2.88 -1.98 -5.99
C LYS A 743 -2.71 -0.46 -5.89
N TYR A 744 -1.48 0.03 -5.72
CA TYR A 744 -1.16 1.46 -5.84
C TYR A 744 -1.55 1.99 -7.22
N ALA A 745 -1.17 1.30 -8.31
CA ALA A 745 -1.53 1.68 -9.66
C ALA A 745 -3.06 1.80 -9.85
N ILE A 746 -3.82 0.86 -9.28
CA ILE A 746 -5.30 0.88 -9.32
C ILE A 746 -5.86 2.05 -8.50
N ARG A 747 -5.32 2.30 -7.30
CA ARG A 747 -5.74 3.40 -6.43
C ARG A 747 -5.52 4.75 -7.11
N GLU A 748 -4.35 4.97 -7.71
CA GLU A 748 -3.99 6.18 -8.43
C GLU A 748 -4.63 6.29 -9.84
N ASN A 749 -5.45 5.30 -10.23
CA ASN A 749 -6.13 5.27 -11.53
C ASN A 749 -5.16 5.29 -12.72
N LEU A 750 -4.03 4.59 -12.56
CA LEU A 750 -3.03 4.46 -13.61
C LEU A 750 -3.50 3.53 -14.73
N GLY A 751 -2.88 3.66 -15.91
CA GLY A 751 -3.15 2.82 -17.07
C GLY A 751 -2.80 1.34 -16.87
N GLY A 752 -1.83 1.02 -16.00
CA GLY A 752 -1.43 -0.36 -15.74
C GLY A 752 -0.03 -0.50 -15.14
N VAL A 753 0.52 -1.70 -15.24
CA VAL A 753 1.93 -2.01 -14.91
C VAL A 753 2.61 -2.72 -16.07
N ALA A 754 3.93 -2.57 -16.18
CA ALA A 754 4.77 -3.33 -17.08
C ALA A 754 5.72 -4.23 -16.28
N ILE A 755 6.11 -5.37 -16.83
CA ILE A 755 7.17 -6.21 -16.27
C ILE A 755 8.37 -6.24 -17.23
N ASP A 756 9.56 -5.95 -16.72
CA ASP A 756 10.81 -5.86 -17.50
C ASP A 756 11.87 -6.82 -16.91
N SER A 757 12.07 -8.01 -17.48
CA SER A 757 11.29 -8.64 -18.55
C SER A 757 10.99 -10.08 -18.15
N LEU A 758 10.09 -10.76 -18.86
CA LEU A 758 9.75 -12.16 -18.58
C LEU A 758 10.97 -13.09 -18.61
N ASN A 759 12.01 -12.72 -19.36
CA ASN A 759 13.26 -13.47 -19.44
C ASN A 759 14.05 -13.49 -18.12
N HIS A 760 13.80 -12.52 -17.23
CA HIS A 760 14.49 -12.44 -15.95
C HIS A 760 13.69 -13.03 -14.79
N GLU A 761 12.41 -13.38 -15.00
CA GLU A 761 11.58 -14.05 -14.01
C GLU A 761 12.12 -15.44 -13.63
N ASP A 762 11.66 -15.97 -12.49
CA ASP A 762 11.91 -17.35 -12.09
C ASP A 762 10.97 -18.31 -12.84
N PHE A 763 11.07 -18.37 -14.17
CA PHE A 763 10.19 -19.19 -15.01
C PHE A 763 10.48 -20.69 -14.91
N ASN A 764 11.70 -21.08 -14.49
CA ASN A 764 12.07 -22.46 -14.19
C ASN A 764 11.67 -22.90 -12.77
N ASN A 765 11.04 -22.01 -11.98
CA ASN A 765 10.54 -22.29 -10.64
C ASN A 765 11.63 -22.80 -9.67
N VAL A 766 12.80 -22.16 -9.68
CA VAL A 766 13.88 -22.43 -8.73
C VAL A 766 13.46 -22.05 -7.31
N SER A 767 12.65 -21.01 -7.12
CA SER A 767 12.09 -20.63 -5.83
C SER A 767 11.15 -21.68 -5.23
N THR A 768 10.63 -22.61 -6.04
CA THR A 768 9.57 -23.58 -5.71
C THR A 768 8.19 -22.95 -5.40
N THR A 769 8.00 -21.66 -5.69
CA THR A 769 6.73 -20.94 -5.47
C THR A 769 5.78 -20.96 -6.66
N GLY A 770 6.23 -21.47 -7.80
CA GLY A 770 5.54 -21.45 -9.09
C GLY A 770 6.36 -20.67 -10.14
N PRO A 771 6.17 -20.95 -11.44
CA PRO A 771 6.84 -20.19 -12.49
C PRO A 771 6.25 -18.77 -12.61
N PHE A 772 7.09 -17.79 -12.92
CA PHE A 772 6.73 -16.38 -13.05
C PHE A 772 6.06 -15.79 -11.79
N PRO A 773 6.70 -15.86 -10.61
CA PRO A 773 6.10 -15.42 -9.35
C PRO A 773 5.71 -13.94 -9.32
N LEU A 774 6.47 -13.05 -9.98
CA LEU A 774 6.13 -11.62 -9.97
C LEU A 774 4.92 -11.33 -10.88
N LEU A 775 4.86 -11.93 -12.06
CA LEU A 775 3.70 -11.84 -12.95
C LEU A 775 2.45 -12.49 -12.35
N GLU A 776 2.59 -13.60 -11.62
CA GLU A 776 1.48 -14.17 -10.84
C GLU A 776 0.98 -13.16 -9.80
N ALA A 777 1.89 -12.46 -9.10
CA ALA A 777 1.49 -11.41 -8.17
C ALA A 777 0.73 -10.27 -8.87
N ILE A 778 1.14 -9.87 -10.08
CA ILE A 778 0.38 -8.90 -10.90
C ILE A 778 -1.02 -9.44 -11.22
N ASP A 779 -1.12 -10.70 -11.66
CA ASP A 779 -2.38 -11.33 -12.05
C ASP A 779 -3.37 -11.47 -10.88
N LEU A 780 -2.87 -11.83 -9.69
CA LEU A 780 -3.67 -11.95 -8.48
C LEU A 780 -4.17 -10.59 -7.96
N ASN A 781 -3.35 -9.54 -8.09
CA ASN A 781 -3.66 -8.23 -7.51
C ASN A 781 -4.39 -7.27 -8.47
N LYS A 782 -4.52 -7.59 -9.77
CA LYS A 782 -5.37 -6.81 -10.72
C LYS A 782 -6.87 -7.17 -10.66
N CYS A 783 -7.21 -8.17 -9.85
CA CYS A 783 -8.51 -8.80 -9.56
C CYS A 783 -9.16 -9.72 -10.60
N PHE A 784 -9.42 -10.95 -10.13
CA PHE A 784 -10.60 -11.77 -10.39
C PHE A 784 -11.16 -12.26 -9.04
N VAL A 785 -12.45 -12.03 -8.77
CA VAL A 785 -13.23 -12.72 -7.72
C VAL A 785 -13.91 -13.91 -8.35
#